data_AF-A0A8T0FIJ8-F1
#
_entry.id   AF-A0A8T0FIJ8-F1
#
_cell.length_a   1.000
_cell.length_b   1.000
_cell.length_c   1.000
_cell.angle_alpha   90.00
_cell.angle_beta   90.00
_cell.angle_gamma   90.00
#
_symmetry.space_group_name_H-M   'P 1'
#
loop_
_entity.id
_entity.type
_entity.pdbx_description
1 polymer ?
#
loop_
_entity_poly.entity_id
_entity_poly.type
_entity_poly.pdbx_seq_one_letter_code
_entity_poly.pdbx_strand_id
1 'polypeptide(L)'
;MSKLESEKPWLRDNDSEETNVRAKYAYEALLTVTARIPETEEYKIFSHGGKQYSRKNFSFDFMTMKVNTFVTAFHEAVLLYSLALNETLAEGYTVSNGSIIIQKMWNRTFGGITGKVTIDENGDRDADYSILDMNPETGVFEVVANYIGTEKQVVDEPGKSIHWAGNRQTPPPDTPECGFDNSKCPEPKDETLSDVTVVLSVIVVCLLLGSAALYRHYRREAQLASMTWKIKWEDITVSTVSKKMRPGSRISLTRISLTSIVSAETMPLCDMGPQVFTNTGFYKGTVVFLKPIHKSRIEINRPLLLEIKMIKDLQHNHVVRFIGAVVESPHCYLVTEYFPRGSLQDILDNDQIKLDWMFRVSLMHDLVKGMAYLHSTDIRSHGNLKSSNCLVDSRFALKITDFGLHSLRCGDEDEQMDSYVFWKRKLWTSPELLRMPNPPPEGTPKGDVYAFAIIAHEIVIRKGVFYLAGLQLTPKEIVDNVKNSQKNPFRPHLEKDACDEEVIHMIKKCWTEDPTERPDFQALKSIIRRLNKDNDSGNILDNLLSRMEQYANNLEALVEERTADYLEEKRKAEDLLYQLLPKSVASQLIRGESVTAEAFDSVTIYFSDIVGFTEMSAESTPMEVVDLLNDLYTCFDSIIENFDVYKVETIGDAYMVVSGLPVRNSNLHAREIARMSLALLNTVKSFTIRHRPHEKLKLRIGLHTGPCAAGVVGLKMPRYCLFGDTVNTASRMESTGLPLRIHLSTKTKEVLDSFQTFILECRGDIEIKGKGKMTTYWLIGEHDTVTKAPDTKKEVITSNSKEVRETNL
;
A
#
# COMPACT_ATOMS: atom_id res chain seq x y z
N MET A 1 -32.37 -2.54 -18.63
CA MET A 1 -33.02 -1.30 -19.10
C MET A 1 -34.30 -1.69 -19.80
N SER A 2 -35.43 -1.15 -19.36
CA SER A 2 -36.72 -1.43 -20.02
C SER A 2 -36.70 -0.81 -21.43
N LYS A 3 -37.48 -1.35 -22.37
CA LYS A 3 -37.62 -0.79 -23.73
C LYS A 3 -38.08 0.68 -23.71
N LEU A 4 -38.82 1.07 -22.66
CA LEU A 4 -39.30 2.43 -22.44
C LEU A 4 -38.15 3.40 -22.14
N GLU A 5 -37.18 2.99 -21.32
CA GLU A 5 -36.03 3.83 -20.94
C GLU A 5 -35.11 4.16 -22.13
N SER A 6 -35.06 3.32 -23.17
CA SER A 6 -34.22 3.56 -24.35
C SER A 6 -34.88 4.38 -25.45
N GLU A 7 -36.19 4.27 -25.64
CA GLU A 7 -36.92 4.98 -26.70
C GLU A 7 -37.46 6.34 -26.21
N LYS A 8 -37.82 6.45 -24.91
CA LYS A 8 -38.35 7.65 -24.27
C LYS A 8 -37.57 7.96 -22.98
N PRO A 9 -36.31 8.44 -23.10
CA PRO A 9 -35.45 8.68 -21.93
C PRO A 9 -35.98 9.75 -20.97
N TRP A 10 -36.91 10.59 -21.43
CA TRP A 10 -37.59 11.61 -20.63
C TRP A 10 -38.74 11.06 -19.78
N LEU A 11 -39.21 9.84 -20.02
CA LEU A 11 -40.37 9.25 -19.33
C LEU A 11 -39.92 8.36 -18.18
N ARG A 12 -40.31 8.70 -16.96
CA ARG A 12 -40.08 7.88 -15.76
C ARG A 12 -41.40 7.51 -15.10
N ASP A 13 -41.63 6.20 -14.94
CA ASP A 13 -42.85 5.66 -14.35
C ASP A 13 -43.07 6.08 -12.89
N ASN A 14 -42.00 6.45 -12.18
CA ASN A 14 -42.02 6.87 -10.77
C ASN A 14 -42.22 8.39 -10.57
N ASP A 15 -42.20 9.20 -11.64
CA ASP A 15 -42.33 10.66 -11.58
C ASP A 15 -43.74 11.14 -11.94
N SER A 16 -44.10 12.35 -11.50
CA SER A 16 -45.41 12.94 -11.81
C SER A 16 -45.56 13.24 -13.31
N GLU A 17 -46.79 13.19 -13.84
CA GLU A 17 -47.05 13.51 -15.24
C GLU A 17 -46.58 14.92 -15.62
N GLU A 18 -46.73 15.90 -14.74
CA GLU A 18 -46.27 17.28 -14.96
C GLU A 18 -44.73 17.35 -15.09
N THR A 19 -44.02 16.59 -14.26
CA THR A 19 -42.55 16.48 -14.34
C THR A 19 -42.13 15.82 -15.65
N ASN A 20 -42.80 14.75 -16.07
CA ASN A 20 -42.52 14.03 -17.31
C ASN A 20 -42.80 14.91 -18.56
N VAL A 21 -43.86 15.74 -18.55
CA VAL A 21 -44.15 16.70 -19.61
C VAL A 21 -43.07 17.79 -19.68
N ARG A 22 -42.64 18.31 -18.54
CA ARG A 22 -41.55 19.30 -18.48
C ARG A 22 -40.22 18.70 -18.94
N ALA A 23 -39.95 17.45 -18.59
CA ALA A 23 -38.79 16.71 -19.07
C ALA A 23 -38.87 16.50 -20.58
N LYS A 24 -40.03 16.09 -21.13
CA LYS A 24 -40.23 15.96 -22.58
C LYS A 24 -39.83 17.24 -23.31
N TYR A 25 -40.31 18.40 -22.86
CA TYR A 25 -39.99 19.70 -23.47
C TYR A 25 -38.49 20.03 -23.41
N ALA A 26 -37.80 19.67 -22.32
CA ALA A 26 -36.35 19.89 -22.21
C ALA A 26 -35.55 18.99 -23.18
N TYR A 27 -36.02 17.75 -23.41
CA TYR A 27 -35.37 16.80 -24.31
C TYR A 27 -35.58 17.13 -25.81
N GLU A 28 -36.49 18.04 -26.17
CA GLU A 28 -36.65 18.54 -27.55
C GLU A 28 -35.41 19.30 -28.05
N ALA A 29 -34.60 19.86 -27.15
CA ALA A 29 -33.36 20.55 -27.52
C ALA A 29 -32.12 19.62 -27.53
N LEU A 30 -32.29 18.33 -27.19
CA LEU A 30 -31.17 17.39 -27.02
C LEU A 30 -30.87 16.66 -28.33
N LEU A 31 -29.66 16.83 -28.84
CA LEU A 31 -29.11 16.00 -29.91
C LEU A 31 -28.20 14.94 -29.31
N THR A 32 -28.42 13.67 -29.68
CA THR A 32 -27.61 12.55 -29.19
C THR A 32 -26.76 11.99 -30.32
N VAL A 33 -25.44 11.90 -30.10
CA VAL A 33 -24.52 11.26 -31.06
C VAL A 33 -24.23 9.84 -30.59
N THR A 34 -24.44 8.87 -31.47
CA THR A 34 -24.19 7.45 -31.17
C THR A 34 -23.41 6.80 -32.31
N ALA A 35 -22.69 5.72 -32.01
CA ALA A 35 -22.05 4.93 -33.06
C ALA A 35 -23.13 4.35 -34.00
N ARG A 36 -22.90 4.47 -35.31
CA ARG A 36 -23.87 4.05 -36.32
C ARG A 36 -24.13 2.54 -36.20
N ILE A 37 -25.41 2.18 -36.11
CA ILE A 37 -25.83 0.78 -36.14
C ILE A 37 -26.19 0.43 -37.60
N PRO A 38 -25.51 -0.51 -38.25
CA PRO A 38 -25.82 -0.93 -39.61
C PRO A 38 -27.18 -1.62 -39.67
N GLU A 39 -27.92 -1.43 -40.77
CA GLU A 39 -29.19 -2.13 -41.03
C GLU A 39 -29.02 -3.33 -41.97
N THR A 40 -27.78 -3.72 -42.27
CA THR A 40 -27.47 -4.85 -43.14
C THR A 40 -28.03 -6.16 -42.60
N GLU A 41 -28.43 -7.06 -43.51
CA GLU A 41 -28.93 -8.39 -43.11
C GLU A 41 -27.87 -9.20 -42.35
N GLU A 42 -26.59 -9.03 -42.69
CA GLU A 42 -25.46 -9.65 -42.00
C GLU A 42 -25.41 -9.25 -40.51
N TYR A 43 -25.59 -7.96 -40.22
CA TYR A 43 -25.64 -7.48 -38.83
C TYR A 43 -26.88 -8.01 -38.10
N LYS A 44 -28.05 -8.09 -38.76
CA LYS A 44 -29.26 -8.65 -38.14
C LYS A 44 -29.08 -10.11 -37.75
N ILE A 45 -28.46 -10.91 -38.62
CA ILE A 45 -28.13 -12.32 -38.35
C ILE A 45 -27.14 -12.42 -37.18
N PHE A 46 -26.05 -11.63 -37.21
CA PHE A 46 -25.07 -11.61 -36.13
C PHE A 46 -25.69 -11.21 -34.78
N SER A 47 -26.51 -10.16 -34.79
CA SER A 47 -27.24 -9.68 -33.61
C SER A 47 -28.16 -10.77 -33.06
N HIS A 48 -28.92 -11.44 -33.92
CA HIS A 48 -29.80 -12.55 -33.51
C HIS A 48 -29.02 -13.72 -32.91
N GLY A 49 -27.90 -14.11 -33.53
CA GLY A 49 -27.00 -15.14 -33.00
C GLY A 49 -26.43 -14.79 -31.63
N GLY A 50 -25.95 -13.56 -31.45
CA GLY A 50 -25.44 -13.06 -30.17
C GLY A 50 -26.50 -13.10 -29.06
N LYS A 51 -27.75 -12.71 -29.38
CA LYS A 51 -28.88 -12.79 -28.44
C LYS A 51 -29.21 -14.24 -28.05
N GLN A 52 -29.27 -15.15 -29.02
CA GLN A 52 -29.51 -16.57 -28.76
C GLN A 52 -28.41 -17.19 -27.88
N TYR A 53 -27.15 -16.89 -28.18
CA TYR A 53 -26.00 -17.38 -27.43
C TYR A 53 -26.03 -16.91 -25.97
N SER A 54 -26.34 -15.63 -25.76
CA SER A 54 -26.46 -15.06 -24.41
C SER A 54 -27.57 -15.72 -23.59
N ARG A 55 -28.74 -15.94 -24.22
CA ARG A 55 -29.87 -16.63 -23.58
C ARG A 55 -29.52 -18.06 -23.18
N LYS A 56 -28.79 -18.79 -24.04
CA LYS A 56 -28.42 -20.18 -23.81
C LYS A 56 -27.35 -20.35 -22.72
N ASN A 57 -26.29 -19.53 -22.75
CA ASN A 57 -25.11 -19.75 -21.92
C ASN A 57 -25.09 -18.91 -20.64
N PHE A 58 -25.77 -17.76 -20.61
CA PHE A 58 -25.74 -16.83 -19.48
C PHE A 58 -27.12 -16.55 -18.88
N SER A 59 -28.18 -17.23 -19.36
CA SER A 59 -29.57 -17.03 -18.91
C SER A 59 -30.05 -15.57 -18.97
N PHE A 60 -29.44 -14.76 -19.84
CA PHE A 60 -29.75 -13.35 -20.00
C PHE A 60 -30.54 -13.14 -21.30
N ASP A 61 -31.71 -12.51 -21.21
CA ASP A 61 -32.54 -12.20 -22.38
C ASP A 61 -32.42 -10.72 -22.74
N PHE A 62 -31.85 -10.45 -23.91
CA PHE A 62 -31.73 -9.10 -24.46
C PHE A 62 -33.08 -8.48 -24.87
N MET A 63 -34.18 -9.24 -24.84
CA MET A 63 -35.50 -8.78 -25.28
C MET A 63 -35.39 -8.05 -26.64
N THR A 64 -36.01 -6.87 -26.75
CA THR A 64 -35.96 -5.99 -27.91
C THR A 64 -34.74 -5.04 -27.95
N MET A 65 -33.82 -5.09 -26.98
CA MET A 65 -32.67 -4.20 -26.96
C MET A 65 -31.74 -4.50 -28.15
N LYS A 66 -31.20 -3.45 -28.79
CA LYS A 66 -30.21 -3.62 -29.86
C LYS A 66 -28.87 -4.08 -29.27
N VAL A 67 -28.14 -4.94 -29.99
CA VAL A 67 -26.81 -5.38 -29.56
C VAL A 67 -25.86 -4.19 -29.69
N ASN A 68 -25.10 -3.91 -28.63
CA ASN A 68 -24.18 -2.78 -28.60
C ASN A 68 -23.09 -2.92 -29.69
N THR A 69 -22.78 -1.82 -30.38
CA THR A 69 -21.76 -1.74 -31.45
C THR A 69 -20.34 -2.08 -30.96
N PHE A 70 -20.07 -2.03 -29.65
CA PHE A 70 -18.81 -2.56 -29.11
C PHE A 70 -18.63 -4.06 -29.37
N VAL A 71 -19.71 -4.84 -29.38
CA VAL A 71 -19.65 -6.30 -29.62
C VAL A 71 -19.21 -6.58 -31.05
N THR A 72 -19.71 -5.79 -32.01
CA THR A 72 -19.27 -5.89 -33.41
C THR A 72 -17.82 -5.43 -33.58
N ALA A 73 -17.39 -4.41 -32.84
CA ALA A 73 -16.00 -3.95 -32.89
C ALA A 73 -15.01 -5.05 -32.43
N PHE A 74 -15.35 -5.84 -31.40
CA PHE A 74 -14.52 -6.98 -30.98
C PHE A 74 -14.43 -8.07 -32.05
N HIS A 75 -15.55 -8.40 -32.69
CA HIS A 75 -15.54 -9.37 -33.79
C HIS A 75 -14.65 -8.89 -34.94
N GLU A 76 -14.77 -7.61 -35.30
CA GLU A 76 -13.96 -7.00 -36.36
C GLU A 76 -12.49 -6.87 -36.00
N ALA A 77 -12.15 -6.67 -34.73
CA ALA A 77 -10.76 -6.67 -34.27
C ALA A 77 -10.10 -8.05 -34.44
N VAL A 78 -10.83 -9.13 -34.14
CA VAL A 78 -10.33 -10.50 -34.38
C VAL A 78 -10.20 -10.76 -35.89
N LEU A 79 -11.14 -10.28 -36.69
CA LEU A 79 -11.06 -10.39 -38.15
C LEU A 79 -9.84 -9.64 -38.71
N LEU A 80 -9.61 -8.40 -38.28
CA LEU A 80 -8.44 -7.59 -38.65
C LEU A 80 -7.14 -8.31 -38.29
N TYR A 81 -7.05 -8.83 -37.06
CA TYR A 81 -5.89 -9.62 -36.62
C TYR A 81 -5.70 -10.86 -37.50
N SER A 82 -6.77 -11.59 -37.81
CA SER A 82 -6.68 -12.80 -38.64
C SER A 82 -6.19 -12.51 -40.06
N LEU A 83 -6.61 -11.38 -40.65
CA LEU A 83 -6.15 -10.95 -41.97
C LEU A 83 -4.67 -10.59 -41.94
N ALA A 84 -4.25 -9.76 -40.97
CA ALA A 84 -2.85 -9.37 -40.81
C ALA A 84 -1.94 -10.58 -40.51
N LEU A 85 -2.41 -11.53 -39.70
CA LEU A 85 -1.68 -12.76 -39.38
C LEU A 85 -1.54 -13.66 -40.62
N ASN A 86 -2.60 -13.83 -41.40
CA ASN A 86 -2.57 -14.65 -42.62
C ASN A 86 -1.57 -14.10 -43.65
N GLU A 87 -1.56 -12.78 -43.84
CA GLU A 87 -0.57 -12.10 -44.71
C GLU A 87 0.86 -12.26 -44.18
N THR A 88 1.05 -12.13 -42.86
CA THR A 88 2.35 -12.32 -42.20
C THR A 88 2.88 -13.74 -42.41
N LEU A 89 2.01 -14.75 -42.31
CA LEU A 89 2.34 -16.16 -42.55
C LEU A 89 2.62 -16.46 -44.02
N ALA A 90 1.88 -15.84 -44.95
CA ALA A 90 2.08 -16.00 -46.38
C ALA A 90 3.47 -15.47 -46.84
N GLU A 91 3.99 -14.46 -46.15
CA GLU A 91 5.34 -13.91 -46.37
C GLU A 91 6.46 -14.69 -45.66
N GLY A 92 6.12 -15.75 -44.91
CA GLY A 92 7.09 -16.62 -44.24
C GLY A 92 7.56 -16.14 -42.87
N TYR A 93 6.93 -15.12 -42.29
CA TYR A 93 7.23 -14.66 -40.94
C TYR A 93 6.52 -15.51 -39.87
N THR A 94 7.05 -15.49 -38.65
CA THR A 94 6.51 -16.26 -37.52
C THR A 94 5.39 -15.52 -36.79
N VAL A 95 4.48 -16.29 -36.17
CA VAL A 95 3.36 -15.77 -35.34
C VAL A 95 3.86 -14.93 -34.14
N SER A 96 5.11 -15.16 -33.71
CA SER A 96 5.73 -14.42 -32.60
C SER A 96 6.13 -12.99 -32.93
N ASN A 97 6.17 -12.60 -34.21
CA ASN A 97 6.63 -11.28 -34.63
C ASN A 97 5.48 -10.25 -34.62
N GLY A 98 5.08 -9.84 -33.41
CA GLY A 98 3.96 -8.92 -33.19
C GLY A 98 4.09 -7.57 -33.88
N SER A 99 5.31 -7.04 -34.06
CA SER A 99 5.56 -5.75 -34.70
C SER A 99 5.13 -5.74 -36.18
N ILE A 100 5.45 -6.81 -36.92
CA ILE A 100 5.06 -6.94 -38.33
C ILE A 100 3.55 -7.11 -38.45
N ILE A 101 2.94 -7.90 -37.57
CA ILE A 101 1.49 -8.11 -37.55
C ILE A 101 0.78 -6.78 -37.33
N ILE A 102 1.19 -5.98 -36.33
CA ILE A 102 0.60 -4.67 -36.03
C ILE A 102 0.79 -3.71 -37.21
N GLN A 103 1.98 -3.67 -37.82
CA GLN A 103 2.24 -2.80 -38.97
C GLN A 103 1.31 -3.11 -40.15
N LYS A 104 0.97 -4.40 -40.36
CA LYS A 104 0.00 -4.83 -41.38
C LYS A 104 -1.47 -4.62 -40.97
N MET A 105 -1.76 -4.23 -39.73
CA MET A 105 -3.11 -3.86 -39.29
C MET A 105 -3.46 -2.40 -39.59
N TRP A 106 -2.46 -1.53 -39.79
CA TRP A 106 -2.65 -0.10 -40.04
C TRP A 106 -2.87 0.22 -41.52
N ASN A 107 -3.41 1.41 -41.79
CA ASN A 107 -3.66 1.96 -43.12
C ASN A 107 -4.35 0.98 -44.08
N ARG A 108 -5.43 0.34 -43.62
CA ARG A 108 -6.14 -0.68 -44.40
C ARG A 108 -7.63 -0.60 -44.23
N THR A 109 -8.32 -1.07 -45.25
CA THR A 109 -9.77 -1.19 -45.26
C THR A 109 -10.20 -2.62 -45.54
N PHE A 110 -11.14 -3.14 -44.74
CA PHE A 110 -11.67 -4.49 -44.88
C PHE A 110 -13.20 -4.52 -44.67
N GLY A 111 -13.84 -5.60 -45.14
CA GLY A 111 -15.27 -5.82 -44.91
C GLY A 111 -15.50 -6.44 -43.53
N GLY A 112 -16.19 -5.69 -42.66
CA GLY A 112 -16.65 -6.14 -41.35
C GLY A 112 -18.17 -6.28 -41.30
N ILE A 113 -18.69 -6.72 -40.14
CA ILE A 113 -20.14 -6.88 -39.90
C ILE A 113 -20.86 -5.52 -39.94
N THR A 114 -20.15 -4.46 -39.58
CA THR A 114 -20.65 -3.08 -39.63
C THR A 114 -20.57 -2.43 -40.99
N GLY A 115 -20.10 -3.16 -42.00
CA GLY A 115 -19.84 -2.64 -43.35
C GLY A 115 -18.34 -2.48 -43.59
N LYS A 116 -17.96 -1.44 -44.32
CA LYS A 116 -16.56 -1.20 -44.68
C LYS A 116 -15.83 -0.55 -43.50
N VAL A 117 -14.84 -1.23 -42.92
CA VAL A 117 -14.06 -0.76 -41.76
C VAL A 117 -12.69 -0.30 -42.23
N THR A 118 -12.34 0.96 -41.96
CA THR A 118 -11.04 1.55 -42.27
C THR A 118 -10.26 1.82 -40.99
N ILE A 119 -8.98 1.43 -41.00
CA ILE A 119 -7.99 1.77 -39.98
C ILE A 119 -6.99 2.72 -40.63
N ASP A 120 -6.76 3.87 -40.00
CA ASP A 120 -5.88 4.91 -40.50
C ASP A 120 -4.39 4.57 -40.32
N GLU A 121 -3.52 5.51 -40.70
CA GLU A 121 -2.06 5.37 -40.60
C GLU A 121 -1.54 5.32 -39.15
N ASN A 122 -2.30 5.86 -38.19
CA ASN A 122 -1.96 5.85 -36.77
C ASN A 122 -2.48 4.60 -36.05
N GLY A 123 -3.27 3.76 -36.74
CA GLY A 123 -3.92 2.60 -36.15
C GLY A 123 -5.28 2.89 -35.53
N ASP A 124 -5.84 4.08 -35.76
CA ASP A 124 -7.15 4.49 -35.29
C ASP A 124 -8.25 4.09 -36.29
N ARG A 125 -9.44 3.76 -35.79
CA ARG A 125 -10.58 3.40 -36.63
C ARG A 125 -11.36 4.64 -37.05
N ASP A 126 -11.58 4.79 -38.36
CA ASP A 126 -12.57 5.73 -38.88
C ASP A 126 -13.98 5.22 -38.55
N ALA A 127 -14.61 5.83 -37.55
CA ALA A 127 -15.92 5.43 -37.06
C ALA A 127 -17.05 6.26 -37.68
N ASP A 128 -18.14 5.57 -38.03
CA ASP A 128 -19.39 6.19 -38.46
C ASP A 128 -20.28 6.49 -37.25
N TYR A 129 -20.91 7.65 -37.26
CA TYR A 129 -21.82 8.08 -36.18
C TYR A 129 -23.20 8.45 -36.74
N SER A 130 -24.23 8.24 -35.94
CA SER A 130 -25.59 8.69 -36.21
C SER A 130 -26.00 9.73 -35.19
N ILE A 131 -26.59 10.82 -35.68
CA ILE A 131 -27.18 11.89 -34.89
C ILE A 131 -28.66 11.57 -34.72
N LEU A 132 -29.10 11.50 -33.47
CA LEU A 132 -30.49 11.29 -33.10
C LEU A 132 -31.09 12.58 -32.58
N ASP A 133 -32.29 12.87 -33.07
CA ASP A 133 -33.13 13.97 -32.63
C ASP A 133 -34.49 13.41 -32.19
N MET A 134 -35.13 14.07 -31.22
CA MET A 134 -36.42 13.63 -30.72
C MET A 134 -37.54 14.15 -31.60
N ASN A 135 -38.36 13.25 -32.14
CA ASN A 135 -39.59 13.64 -32.81
C ASN A 135 -40.56 14.24 -31.79
N PRO A 136 -40.97 15.52 -31.93
CA PRO A 136 -41.79 16.21 -30.91
C PRO A 136 -43.20 15.60 -30.75
N GLU A 137 -43.75 15.03 -31.82
CA GLU A 137 -45.08 14.41 -31.82
C GLU A 137 -45.07 13.05 -31.11
N THR A 138 -44.11 12.17 -31.48
CA THR A 138 -44.04 10.80 -30.95
C THR A 138 -43.26 10.71 -29.63
N GLY A 139 -42.39 11.68 -29.36
CA GLY A 139 -41.46 11.73 -28.23
C GLY A 139 -40.37 10.66 -28.30
N VAL A 140 -40.10 10.09 -29.49
CA VAL A 140 -39.10 9.05 -29.70
C VAL A 140 -37.88 9.64 -30.41
N PHE A 141 -36.68 9.23 -30.01
CA PHE A 141 -35.44 9.60 -30.67
C PHE A 141 -35.28 8.83 -31.99
N GLU A 142 -35.12 9.56 -33.09
CA GLU A 142 -34.95 9.02 -34.43
C GLU A 142 -33.65 9.51 -35.04
N VAL A 143 -33.02 8.69 -35.88
CA VAL A 143 -31.83 9.10 -36.64
C VAL A 143 -32.24 10.15 -37.67
N VAL A 144 -31.57 11.30 -37.66
CA VAL A 144 -31.83 12.44 -38.57
C VAL A 144 -30.66 12.73 -39.49
N ALA A 145 -29.44 12.35 -39.11
CA ALA A 145 -28.26 12.49 -39.94
C ALA A 145 -27.20 11.44 -39.57
N ASN A 146 -26.37 11.08 -40.53
CA ASN A 146 -25.28 10.12 -40.36
C ASN A 146 -23.95 10.76 -40.78
N TYR A 147 -22.97 10.74 -39.89
CA TYR A 147 -21.59 11.08 -40.21
C TYR A 147 -20.85 9.84 -40.70
N ILE A 148 -20.35 9.91 -41.93
CA ILE A 148 -19.55 8.85 -42.55
C ILE A 148 -18.08 9.18 -42.31
N GLY A 149 -17.42 8.41 -41.44
CA GLY A 149 -16.05 8.70 -40.99
C GLY A 149 -15.04 8.67 -42.13
N THR A 150 -15.22 7.75 -43.08
CA THR A 150 -14.34 7.60 -44.24
C THR A 150 -14.41 8.79 -45.21
N GLU A 151 -15.58 9.39 -45.39
CA GLU A 151 -15.80 10.53 -46.29
C GLU A 151 -15.69 11.87 -45.57
N LYS A 152 -15.70 11.86 -44.23
CA LYS A 152 -15.72 13.03 -43.34
C LYS A 152 -16.88 13.98 -43.66
N GLN A 153 -18.04 13.40 -44.01
CA GLN A 153 -19.24 14.15 -44.37
C GLN A 153 -20.43 13.70 -43.53
N VAL A 154 -21.30 14.67 -43.22
CA VAL A 154 -22.62 14.42 -42.63
C VAL A 154 -23.63 14.30 -43.76
N VAL A 155 -24.35 13.19 -43.79
CA VAL A 155 -25.42 12.87 -44.74
C VAL A 155 -26.73 12.88 -43.99
N ASP A 156 -27.63 13.78 -44.37
CA ASP A 156 -28.96 13.87 -43.76
C ASP A 156 -29.83 12.67 -44.17
N GLU A 157 -30.67 12.20 -43.25
CA GLU A 157 -31.56 11.08 -43.50
C GLU A 157 -32.78 11.54 -44.33
N PRO A 158 -33.12 10.87 -45.44
CA PRO A 158 -34.19 11.32 -46.32
C PRO A 158 -35.53 11.46 -45.60
N GLY A 159 -36.14 12.65 -45.67
CA GLY A 159 -37.44 12.94 -45.06
C GLY A 159 -37.41 13.24 -43.57
N LYS A 160 -36.23 13.37 -42.96
CA LYS A 160 -36.06 13.77 -41.56
C LYS A 160 -35.13 14.98 -41.47
N SER A 161 -35.45 15.92 -40.58
CA SER A 161 -34.66 17.13 -40.36
C SER A 161 -34.46 17.35 -38.86
N ILE A 162 -33.34 17.98 -38.50
CA ILE A 162 -33.05 18.37 -37.12
C ILE A 162 -34.01 19.49 -36.68
N HIS A 163 -34.67 19.31 -35.55
CA HIS A 163 -35.55 20.30 -34.94
C HIS A 163 -34.75 21.21 -34.01
N TRP A 164 -34.53 22.45 -34.42
CA TRP A 164 -33.82 23.42 -33.58
C TRP A 164 -34.78 24.13 -32.62
N ALA A 165 -34.38 24.22 -31.36
CA ALA A 165 -35.16 24.85 -30.29
C ALA A 165 -35.65 26.27 -30.68
N GLY A 166 -36.92 26.55 -30.42
CA GLY A 166 -37.57 27.82 -30.79
C GLY A 166 -38.07 27.88 -32.23
N ASN A 167 -38.39 26.73 -32.85
CA ASN A 167 -38.87 26.61 -34.24
C ASN A 167 -37.91 27.23 -35.28
N ARG A 168 -36.61 27.14 -35.02
CA ARG A 168 -35.59 27.64 -35.96
C ARG A 168 -35.42 26.64 -37.11
N GLN A 169 -35.31 27.14 -38.33
CA GLN A 169 -35.00 26.30 -39.50
C GLN A 169 -33.49 26.04 -39.66
N THR A 170 -32.67 26.79 -38.95
CA THR A 170 -31.20 26.73 -39.01
C THR A 170 -30.61 26.54 -37.62
N PRO A 171 -29.40 25.96 -37.51
CA PRO A 171 -28.70 25.85 -36.23
C PRO A 171 -28.62 27.20 -35.52
N PRO A 172 -28.79 27.22 -34.18
CA PRO A 172 -28.61 28.43 -33.40
C PRO A 172 -27.17 28.95 -33.57
N PRO A 173 -26.96 30.28 -33.61
CA PRO A 173 -25.60 30.82 -33.60
C PRO A 173 -24.89 30.47 -32.29
N ASP A 174 -23.57 30.24 -32.35
CA ASP A 174 -22.71 29.90 -31.21
C ASP A 174 -22.81 30.92 -30.06
N THR A 175 -23.18 32.17 -30.37
CA THR A 175 -23.47 33.24 -29.42
C THR A 175 -24.79 33.93 -29.77
N PRO A 176 -25.67 34.22 -28.79
CA PRO A 176 -26.86 35.03 -29.01
C PRO A 176 -26.49 36.44 -29.49
N GLU A 177 -27.35 37.09 -30.28
CA GLU A 177 -27.09 38.42 -30.87
C GLU A 177 -26.77 39.49 -29.81
N CYS A 178 -27.42 39.45 -28.64
CA CYS A 178 -27.14 40.35 -27.53
C CYS A 178 -26.04 39.86 -26.56
N GLY A 179 -25.36 38.75 -26.85
CA GLY A 179 -24.45 38.08 -25.91
C GLY A 179 -25.21 37.34 -24.79
N PHE A 180 -24.54 36.43 -24.08
CA PHE A 180 -25.16 35.65 -23.00
C PHE A 180 -25.56 36.49 -21.77
N ASP A 181 -25.03 37.71 -21.68
CA ASP A 181 -25.19 38.68 -20.60
C ASP A 181 -25.91 39.98 -21.04
N ASN A 182 -26.54 39.97 -22.23
CA ASN A 182 -27.17 41.15 -22.85
C ASN A 182 -26.23 42.33 -23.14
N SER A 183 -24.91 42.14 -23.07
CA SER A 183 -23.91 43.19 -23.25
C SER A 183 -23.83 43.79 -24.66
N LYS A 184 -24.44 43.15 -25.67
CA LYS A 184 -24.34 43.57 -27.09
C LYS A 184 -25.63 44.13 -27.69
N CYS A 185 -26.70 44.33 -26.92
CA CYS A 185 -27.91 44.97 -27.43
C CYS A 185 -27.68 46.48 -27.69
N PRO A 186 -28.11 47.05 -28.84
CA PRO A 186 -28.02 48.49 -29.08
C PRO A 186 -29.12 49.28 -28.33
N GLU A 187 -28.73 50.29 -27.54
CA GLU A 187 -29.67 51.19 -26.86
C GLU A 187 -30.16 52.34 -27.78
N PRO A 188 -31.40 52.83 -27.62
CA PRO A 188 -31.95 53.92 -28.42
C PRO A 188 -31.35 55.27 -28.01
N LYS A 189 -30.87 56.04 -28.99
CA LYS A 189 -30.19 57.33 -28.76
C LYS A 189 -31.18 58.49 -28.70
N ASP A 190 -31.06 59.33 -27.68
CA ASP A 190 -31.56 60.71 -27.70
C ASP A 190 -30.47 61.67 -27.21
N GLU A 191 -30.11 62.62 -28.08
CA GLU A 191 -28.96 63.52 -27.98
C GLU A 191 -29.31 64.78 -27.16
N THR A 192 -29.07 64.78 -25.84
CA THR A 192 -28.94 66.03 -25.04
C THR A 192 -28.15 65.85 -23.72
N LEU A 193 -27.53 64.69 -23.50
CA LEU A 193 -26.92 64.31 -22.23
C LEU A 193 -25.40 64.06 -22.36
N SER A 194 -24.64 64.90 -23.08
CA SER A 194 -23.19 64.71 -23.27
C SER A 194 -22.36 65.30 -22.10
N ASP A 195 -22.74 66.48 -21.63
CA ASP A 195 -21.83 67.26 -20.77
C ASP A 195 -22.01 66.92 -19.29
N VAL A 196 -23.21 66.52 -18.89
CA VAL A 196 -23.49 66.03 -17.52
C VAL A 196 -22.94 64.61 -17.32
N THR A 197 -22.91 63.77 -18.36
CA THR A 197 -22.36 62.40 -18.27
C THR A 197 -20.86 62.36 -18.05
N VAL A 198 -20.10 63.32 -18.59
CA VAL A 198 -18.63 63.34 -18.38
C VAL A 198 -18.31 63.61 -16.90
N VAL A 199 -18.99 64.57 -16.27
CA VAL A 199 -18.76 64.86 -14.84
C VAL A 199 -19.27 63.73 -13.95
N LEU A 200 -20.44 63.17 -14.24
CA LEU A 200 -21.01 62.07 -13.48
C LEU A 200 -20.16 60.79 -13.61
N SER A 201 -19.62 60.52 -14.81
CA SER A 201 -18.77 59.35 -15.07
C SER A 201 -17.43 59.44 -14.32
N VAL A 202 -16.81 60.62 -14.23
CA VAL A 202 -15.59 60.80 -13.43
C VAL A 202 -15.86 60.56 -11.94
N ILE A 203 -16.97 61.06 -11.41
CA ILE A 203 -17.36 60.83 -10.01
C ILE A 203 -17.65 59.35 -9.75
N VAL A 204 -18.35 58.67 -10.66
CA VAL A 204 -18.63 57.24 -10.57
C VAL A 204 -17.33 56.42 -10.65
N VAL A 205 -16.39 56.78 -11.52
CA VAL A 205 -15.07 56.11 -11.59
C VAL A 205 -14.28 56.32 -10.30
N CYS A 206 -14.27 57.53 -9.73
CA CYS A 206 -13.63 57.78 -8.44
C CYS A 206 -14.28 57.00 -7.29
N LEU A 207 -15.61 56.89 -7.25
CA LEU A 207 -16.34 56.09 -6.27
C LEU A 207 -16.13 54.58 -6.46
N LEU A 208 -16.02 54.11 -7.71
CA LEU A 208 -15.70 52.72 -8.03
C LEU A 208 -14.26 52.37 -7.64
N LEU A 209 -13.29 53.27 -7.89
CA LEU A 209 -11.92 53.09 -7.45
C LEU A 209 -11.80 53.14 -5.91
N GLY A 210 -12.53 54.06 -5.26
CA GLY A 210 -12.59 54.17 -3.80
C GLY A 210 -13.25 52.95 -3.14
N SER A 211 -14.38 52.49 -3.67
CA SER A 211 -15.07 51.28 -3.19
C SER A 211 -14.29 50.01 -3.50
N ALA A 212 -13.59 49.92 -4.65
CA ALA A 212 -12.68 48.82 -4.95
C ALA A 212 -11.45 48.84 -4.02
N ALA A 213 -10.92 50.00 -3.66
CA ALA A 213 -9.85 50.13 -2.69
C ALA A 213 -10.32 49.73 -1.28
N LEU A 214 -11.51 50.17 -0.87
CA LEU A 214 -12.14 49.77 0.40
C LEU A 214 -12.49 48.28 0.42
N TYR A 215 -13.00 47.73 -0.66
CA TYR A 215 -13.30 46.30 -0.80
C TYR A 215 -12.01 45.47 -0.81
N ARG A 216 -10.95 45.92 -1.50
CA ARG A 216 -9.62 45.28 -1.43
C ARG A 216 -9.03 45.39 -0.03
N HIS A 217 -9.18 46.52 0.65
CA HIS A 217 -8.77 46.72 2.03
C HIS A 217 -9.53 45.76 2.95
N TYR A 218 -10.85 45.73 2.86
CA TYR A 218 -11.72 44.85 3.63
C TYR A 218 -11.44 43.37 3.36
N ARG A 219 -11.24 42.97 2.10
CA ARG A 219 -10.87 41.59 1.73
C ARG A 219 -9.50 41.20 2.25
N ARG A 220 -8.52 42.11 2.24
CA ARG A 220 -7.19 41.89 2.84
C ARG A 220 -7.29 41.74 4.36
N GLU A 221 -8.10 42.56 5.02
CA GLU A 221 -8.40 42.45 6.46
C GLU A 221 -9.11 41.13 6.80
N ALA A 222 -10.12 40.73 6.02
CA ALA A 222 -10.82 39.46 6.20
C ALA A 222 -9.90 38.24 5.99
N GLN A 223 -8.99 38.30 5.01
CA GLN A 223 -7.97 37.26 4.81
C GLN A 223 -6.96 37.21 5.97
N LEU A 224 -6.53 38.36 6.50
CA LEU A 224 -5.67 38.42 7.70
C LEU A 224 -6.38 37.88 8.94
N ALA A 225 -7.68 38.14 9.08
CA ALA A 225 -8.52 37.65 10.16
C ALA A 225 -8.81 36.14 10.09
N SER A 226 -8.67 35.52 8.91
CA SER A 226 -9.08 34.12 8.67
C SER A 226 -8.26 33.04 9.42
N MET A 227 -7.23 33.40 10.21
CA MET A 227 -6.43 32.52 11.10
C MET A 227 -6.08 31.13 10.53
N THR A 228 -5.96 30.98 9.21
CA THR A 228 -5.75 29.69 8.54
C THR A 228 -4.40 29.03 8.86
N TRP A 229 -3.50 29.75 9.53
CA TRP A 229 -2.21 29.28 10.02
C TRP A 229 -2.31 28.63 11.41
N LYS A 230 -3.40 28.88 12.14
CA LYS A 230 -3.60 28.34 13.49
C LYS A 230 -4.03 26.89 13.39
N ILE A 231 -3.22 26.01 13.96
CA ILE A 231 -3.50 24.58 14.05
C ILE A 231 -3.94 24.30 15.49
N LYS A 232 -5.01 23.53 15.65
CA LYS A 232 -5.42 23.08 16.97
C LYS A 232 -4.57 21.89 17.40
N TRP A 233 -4.26 21.77 18.69
CA TRP A 233 -3.46 20.65 19.16
C TRP A 233 -4.11 19.28 18.88
N GLU A 234 -5.44 19.20 18.90
CA GLU A 234 -6.22 17.99 18.59
C GLU A 234 -6.00 17.43 17.17
N ASP A 235 -5.60 18.28 16.22
CA ASP A 235 -5.35 17.86 14.82
C ASP A 235 -3.97 17.21 14.64
N ILE A 236 -3.11 17.24 15.67
CA ILE A 236 -1.75 16.70 15.63
C ILE A 236 -1.67 15.43 16.48
N THR A 237 -1.45 14.29 15.84
CA THR A 237 -1.21 13.04 16.56
C THR A 237 0.28 12.86 16.80
N VAL A 238 0.73 12.98 18.05
CA VAL A 238 2.13 12.77 18.45
C VAL A 238 2.35 11.28 18.74
N SER A 239 3.18 10.63 17.95
CA SER A 239 3.65 9.26 18.20
C SER A 239 4.69 9.26 19.33
N THR A 240 4.23 9.18 20.57
CA THR A 240 5.12 9.03 21.73
C THR A 240 5.74 7.63 21.71
N VAL A 241 6.96 7.50 21.18
CA VAL A 241 7.82 6.35 21.47
C VAL A 241 8.37 6.54 22.89
N SER A 242 7.53 6.39 23.91
CA SER A 242 7.96 6.45 25.31
C SER A 242 8.27 5.07 25.86
N LYS A 243 9.54 4.88 26.22
CA LYS A 243 10.11 3.81 27.05
C LYS A 243 9.14 3.25 28.10
N LYS A 244 8.78 1.97 27.97
CA LYS A 244 8.66 1.00 29.08
C LYS A 244 9.02 -0.39 28.56
N MET A 245 10.31 -0.71 28.53
CA MET A 245 10.73 -2.10 28.64
C MET A 245 10.49 -2.55 30.08
N ARG A 246 9.50 -3.41 30.27
CA ARG A 246 9.51 -4.44 31.32
C ARG A 246 9.29 -5.79 30.62
N PRO A 247 10.08 -6.82 30.96
CA PRO A 247 10.01 -8.10 30.26
C PRO A 247 8.83 -8.91 30.81
N GLY A 248 7.94 -9.37 29.93
CA GLY A 248 6.87 -10.28 30.33
C GLY A 248 5.61 -10.18 29.48
N SER A 249 5.50 -11.11 28.53
CA SER A 249 4.30 -11.88 28.21
C SER A 249 2.98 -11.17 27.87
N ARG A 250 2.50 -11.51 26.66
CA ARG A 250 1.12 -11.83 26.27
C ARG A 250 0.13 -10.69 25.92
N ILE A 251 -0.30 -10.76 24.66
CA ILE A 251 -1.65 -10.50 24.12
C ILE A 251 -2.03 -9.02 23.90
N SER A 252 -2.02 -8.60 22.64
CA SER A 252 -3.24 -8.26 21.88
C SER A 252 -2.89 -7.82 20.46
N LEU A 253 -2.96 -8.76 19.51
CA LEU A 253 -2.90 -8.51 18.07
C LEU A 253 -4.33 -8.23 17.60
N THR A 254 -4.73 -6.96 17.56
CA THR A 254 -5.87 -6.53 16.75
C THR A 254 -5.69 -5.05 16.39
N ARG A 255 -5.14 -4.83 15.18
CA ARG A 255 -5.17 -3.64 14.32
C ARG A 255 -3.88 -3.55 13.50
N ILE A 256 -3.75 -4.44 12.51
CA ILE A 256 -2.82 -4.27 11.39
C ILE A 256 -3.67 -4.33 10.12
N SER A 257 -4.33 -3.22 9.80
CA SER A 257 -5.05 -3.04 8.54
C SER A 257 -5.24 -1.55 8.24
N LEU A 258 -4.20 -0.71 8.30
CA LEU A 258 -4.23 0.68 7.80
C LEU A 258 -2.86 1.23 7.35
N THR A 259 -1.85 0.40 7.10
CA THR A 259 -0.50 0.86 6.68
C THR A 259 -0.27 0.88 5.16
N SER A 260 -1.29 0.65 4.34
CA SER A 260 -1.13 0.48 2.88
C SER A 260 -1.14 1.78 2.04
N ILE A 261 -0.78 2.95 2.58
CA ILE A 261 -0.73 4.22 1.79
C ILE A 261 0.53 5.06 2.03
N VAL A 262 1.47 4.66 2.89
CA VAL A 262 2.73 5.42 3.01
C VAL A 262 3.72 4.87 1.99
N SER A 263 3.95 5.65 0.93
CA SER A 263 4.91 5.38 -0.14
C SER A 263 6.23 4.83 0.38
N ALA A 264 6.79 3.89 -0.38
CA ALA A 264 8.01 3.12 -0.14
C ALA A 264 9.33 3.93 -0.04
N GLU A 265 9.32 5.20 0.39
CA GLU A 265 10.51 6.08 0.37
C GLU A 265 11.10 6.43 1.75
N THR A 266 10.57 5.88 2.85
CA THR A 266 11.18 6.06 4.18
C THR A 266 11.64 4.73 4.77
N MET A 267 12.68 4.15 4.16
CA MET A 267 13.56 3.21 4.84
C MET A 267 14.81 3.98 5.32
N PRO A 268 15.24 3.86 6.58
CA PRO A 268 16.50 4.44 7.02
C PRO A 268 17.63 3.65 6.35
N LEU A 269 18.26 4.25 5.35
CA LEU A 269 19.61 3.87 4.93
C LEU A 269 20.52 4.11 6.13
N CYS A 270 21.06 3.01 6.65
CA CYS A 270 21.88 2.88 7.86
C CYS A 270 21.09 2.65 9.16
N ASP A 271 21.51 1.60 9.88
CA ASP A 271 21.32 1.38 11.32
C ASP A 271 21.98 2.53 12.10
N MET A 272 21.39 3.71 11.97
CA MET A 272 21.66 4.86 12.82
C MET A 272 20.62 4.74 13.91
N GLY A 273 21.06 4.37 15.12
CA GLY A 273 20.21 4.26 16.29
C GLY A 273 19.21 5.43 16.38
N PRO A 274 18.02 5.21 16.95
CA PRO A 274 16.93 6.18 16.89
C PRO A 274 17.46 7.56 17.29
N GLN A 275 17.30 8.57 16.42
CA GLN A 275 17.51 9.97 16.83
C GLN A 275 16.59 10.21 18.03
N VAL A 276 17.18 10.20 19.24
CA VAL A 276 16.47 9.93 20.50
C VAL A 276 15.48 11.04 20.88
N PHE A 277 15.41 12.17 20.17
CA PHE A 277 14.59 13.32 20.58
C PHE A 277 14.10 14.18 19.40
N THR A 278 13.34 13.64 18.45
CA THR A 278 12.65 14.49 17.48
C THR A 278 11.18 14.68 17.85
N ASN A 279 10.81 15.94 18.14
CA ASN A 279 9.43 16.36 18.32
C ASN A 279 8.72 16.28 16.96
N THR A 280 8.20 15.11 16.62
CA THR A 280 7.46 14.86 15.38
C THR A 280 5.99 14.58 15.68
N GLY A 281 5.12 14.90 14.72
CA GLY A 281 3.70 14.57 14.78
C GLY A 281 3.14 14.31 13.39
N PHE A 282 1.91 13.80 13.31
CA PHE A 282 1.18 13.73 12.04
C PHE A 282 0.09 14.80 12.01
N TYR A 283 0.05 15.55 10.91
CA TYR A 283 -1.00 16.53 10.63
C TYR A 283 -1.57 16.24 9.23
N LYS A 284 -2.88 16.00 9.14
CA LYS A 284 -3.59 15.64 7.89
C LYS A 284 -2.92 14.50 7.10
N GLY A 285 -2.41 13.49 7.80
CA GLY A 285 -1.76 12.32 7.20
C GLY A 285 -0.30 12.52 6.77
N THR A 286 0.30 13.71 6.99
CA THR A 286 1.72 13.98 6.68
C THR A 286 2.54 14.13 7.97
N VAL A 287 3.78 13.62 7.98
CA VAL A 287 4.71 13.82 9.10
C VAL A 287 5.18 15.26 9.12
N VAL A 288 5.06 15.91 10.27
CA VAL A 288 5.45 17.30 10.51
C VAL A 288 6.43 17.40 11.67
N PHE A 289 7.30 18.41 11.61
CA PHE A 289 8.22 18.75 12.69
C PHE A 289 7.57 19.79 13.62
N LEU A 290 7.65 19.54 14.93
CA LEU A 290 7.04 20.37 15.97
C LEU A 290 8.15 21.07 16.77
N LYS A 291 8.37 22.36 16.48
CA LYS A 291 9.37 23.16 17.21
C LYS A 291 8.70 23.85 18.41
N PRO A 292 9.10 23.57 19.66
CA PRO A 292 8.49 24.17 20.84
C PRO A 292 8.77 25.68 20.90
N ILE A 293 7.80 26.44 21.39
CA ILE A 293 7.93 27.87 21.69
C ILE A 293 7.89 28.03 23.21
N HIS A 294 9.00 28.46 23.81
CA HIS A 294 9.14 28.65 25.26
C HIS A 294 8.55 30.00 25.73
N LYS A 295 7.30 30.28 25.35
CA LYS A 295 6.55 31.47 25.85
C LYS A 295 5.24 31.02 26.50
N SER A 296 5.06 31.38 27.77
CA SER A 296 3.90 31.00 28.59
C SER A 296 2.57 31.53 28.03
N ARG A 297 2.61 32.66 27.33
CA ARG A 297 1.46 33.28 26.65
C ARG A 297 1.94 34.05 25.43
N ILE A 298 1.27 33.84 24.29
CA ILE A 298 1.56 34.55 23.03
C ILE A 298 0.35 35.42 22.71
N GLU A 299 0.55 36.73 22.69
CA GLU A 299 -0.48 37.69 22.26
C GLU A 299 -0.40 37.89 20.75
N ILE A 300 -1.51 37.63 20.06
CA ILE A 300 -1.58 37.73 18.60
C ILE A 300 -1.83 39.19 18.22
N ASN A 301 -0.74 39.91 17.90
CA ASN A 301 -0.79 41.30 17.45
C ASN A 301 -0.77 41.40 15.92
N ARG A 302 -1.25 42.53 15.37
CA ARG A 302 -1.28 42.78 13.91
C ARG A 302 0.09 42.61 13.22
N PRO A 303 1.23 43.11 13.76
CA PRO A 303 2.55 42.90 13.15
C PRO A 303 2.94 41.42 13.07
N LEU A 304 2.62 40.64 14.11
CA LEU A 304 2.89 39.21 14.15
C LEU A 304 2.04 38.43 13.13
N LEU A 305 0.77 38.80 12.95
CA LEU A 305 -0.09 38.20 11.91
C LEU A 305 0.43 38.46 10.50
N LEU A 306 0.95 39.66 10.23
CA LEU A 306 1.58 39.98 8.96
C LEU A 306 2.82 39.13 8.72
N GLU A 307 3.68 38.97 9.74
CA GLU A 307 4.89 38.14 9.67
C GLU A 307 4.56 36.66 9.42
N ILE A 308 3.58 36.09 10.14
CA ILE A 308 3.12 34.71 9.96
C ILE A 308 2.53 34.53 8.56
N LYS A 309 1.74 35.48 8.06
CA LYS A 309 1.17 35.41 6.71
C LYS A 309 2.26 35.43 5.65
N MET A 310 3.22 36.35 5.77
CA MET A 310 4.35 36.45 4.85
C MET A 310 5.09 35.11 4.76
N ILE A 311 5.40 34.49 5.90
CA ILE A 311 6.14 33.22 5.95
C ILE A 311 5.31 32.04 5.44
N LYS A 312 4.00 32.04 5.69
CA LYS A 312 3.07 31.01 5.18
C LYS A 312 2.93 31.04 3.65
N ASP A 313 2.97 32.23 3.07
CA ASP A 313 2.79 32.43 1.63
C ASP A 313 4.10 32.15 0.85
N LEU A 314 5.25 31.95 1.53
CA LEU A 314 6.51 31.59 0.88
C LEU A 314 6.52 30.14 0.39
N GLN A 315 6.85 29.97 -0.89
CA GLN A 315 7.05 28.66 -1.49
C GLN A 315 8.27 28.67 -2.40
N HIS A 316 9.28 27.89 -2.05
CA HIS A 316 10.49 27.72 -2.85
C HIS A 316 11.15 26.36 -2.54
N ASN A 317 11.85 25.78 -3.52
CA ASN A 317 12.44 24.44 -3.38
C ASN A 317 13.52 24.37 -2.29
N HIS A 318 14.21 25.48 -2.02
CA HIS A 318 15.33 25.57 -1.06
C HIS A 318 14.97 26.36 0.21
N VAL A 319 13.68 26.54 0.51
CA VAL A 319 13.19 27.19 1.73
C VAL A 319 12.15 26.29 2.37
N VAL A 320 12.26 26.06 3.68
CA VAL A 320 11.34 25.18 4.40
C VAL A 320 9.93 25.74 4.41
N ARG A 321 8.96 24.91 4.06
CA ARG A 321 7.55 25.29 4.07
C ARG A 321 7.00 25.38 5.49
N PHE A 322 6.49 26.56 5.85
CA PHE A 322 5.74 26.76 7.07
C PHE A 322 4.30 26.28 6.91
N ILE A 323 3.86 25.36 7.79
CA ILE A 323 2.51 24.78 7.73
C ILE A 323 1.56 25.57 8.63
N GLY A 324 2.01 25.90 9.84
CA GLY A 324 1.21 26.65 10.80
C GLY A 324 1.83 26.70 12.19
N ALA A 325 1.06 27.15 13.17
CA ALA A 325 1.48 27.19 14.57
C ALA A 325 0.31 26.79 15.49
N VAL A 326 0.66 26.08 16.56
CA VAL A 326 -0.19 25.77 17.71
C VAL A 326 0.11 26.81 18.78
N VAL A 327 -0.91 27.54 19.24
CA VAL A 327 -0.79 28.67 20.17
C VAL A 327 -1.73 28.50 21.38
N GLU A 328 -1.91 27.26 21.83
CA GLU A 328 -2.85 26.88 22.90
C GLU A 328 -2.05 26.52 24.15
N SER A 329 -2.08 27.35 25.20
CA SER A 329 -1.34 27.06 26.45
C SER A 329 -1.83 25.74 27.08
N PRO A 330 -0.96 24.80 27.48
CA PRO A 330 0.51 24.87 27.57
C PRO A 330 1.29 24.42 26.31
N HIS A 331 0.60 24.07 25.22
CA HIS A 331 1.14 23.54 23.97
C HIS A 331 1.36 24.65 22.92
N CYS A 332 2.54 25.26 22.93
CA CYS A 332 2.95 26.24 21.91
C CYS A 332 4.02 25.64 20.98
N TYR A 333 3.69 25.42 19.71
CA TYR A 333 4.59 24.80 18.72
C TYR A 333 4.51 25.48 17.35
N LEU A 334 5.66 25.64 16.67
CA LEU A 334 5.73 25.93 15.24
C LEU A 334 5.72 24.60 14.47
N VAL A 335 4.92 24.52 13.42
CA VAL A 335 4.73 23.32 12.60
C VAL A 335 5.31 23.55 11.21
N THR A 336 6.32 22.76 10.85
CA THR A 336 6.99 22.79 9.54
C THR A 336 7.04 21.39 8.91
N GLU A 337 7.41 21.29 7.64
CA GLU A 337 7.70 20.00 7.00
C GLU A 337 8.86 19.25 7.71
N TYR A 338 8.85 17.92 7.64
CA TYR A 338 9.79 17.05 8.33
C TYR A 338 11.02 16.66 7.48
N PHE A 339 12.18 16.86 8.10
CA PHE A 339 13.59 16.54 7.78
C PHE A 339 14.12 15.13 8.08
N PRO A 340 13.98 14.06 7.26
CA PRO A 340 14.49 12.74 7.66
C PRO A 340 16.03 12.68 7.82
N ARG A 341 16.78 13.50 7.08
CA ARG A 341 18.26 13.52 7.16
C ARG A 341 18.82 14.51 8.19
N GLY A 342 17.95 15.25 8.88
CA GLY A 342 18.36 16.25 9.87
C GLY A 342 18.96 17.51 9.25
N SER A 343 19.86 18.16 10.00
CA SER A 343 20.54 19.38 9.59
C SER A 343 21.83 19.10 8.82
N LEU A 344 22.31 20.10 8.07
CA LEU A 344 23.61 20.05 7.40
C LEU A 344 24.73 19.82 8.42
N GLN A 345 24.61 20.40 9.62
CA GLN A 345 25.59 20.17 10.68
C GLN A 345 25.69 18.68 11.06
N ASP A 346 24.57 17.98 11.17
CA ASP A 346 24.54 16.54 11.48
C ASP A 346 25.21 15.69 10.38
N ILE A 347 25.09 16.12 9.11
CA ILE A 347 25.74 15.47 7.96
C ILE A 347 27.25 15.75 7.95
N LEU A 348 27.66 16.97 8.30
CA LEU A 348 29.06 17.37 8.32
C LEU A 348 29.82 16.69 9.47
N ASP A 349 29.20 16.57 10.64
CA ASP A 349 29.76 15.90 11.83
C ASP A 349 29.85 14.36 11.67
N ASN A 350 29.14 13.78 10.69
CA ASN A 350 29.16 12.34 10.43
C ASN A 350 30.23 11.95 9.39
N ASP A 351 31.35 11.41 9.88
CA ASP A 351 32.48 10.94 9.06
C ASP A 351 32.15 9.78 8.11
N GLN A 352 31.07 9.02 8.36
CA GLN A 352 30.67 7.89 7.50
C GLN A 352 30.14 8.36 6.14
N ILE A 353 29.54 9.55 6.09
CA ILE A 353 29.00 10.10 4.85
C ILE A 353 30.17 10.68 4.05
N LYS A 354 30.61 10.07 2.96
CA LYS A 354 31.68 10.66 2.12
C LYS A 354 31.10 11.70 1.16
N LEU A 355 31.42 12.98 1.40
CA LEU A 355 31.00 14.10 0.55
C LEU A 355 32.06 14.37 -0.51
N ASP A 356 31.79 13.97 -1.75
CA ASP A 356 32.61 14.33 -2.90
C ASP A 356 32.50 15.83 -3.23
N TRP A 357 33.47 16.39 -3.95
CA TRP A 357 33.57 17.81 -4.25
C TRP A 357 32.34 18.35 -4.98
N MET A 358 31.83 17.61 -5.97
CA MET A 358 30.61 17.96 -6.69
C MET A 358 29.40 18.08 -5.75
N PHE A 359 29.31 17.18 -4.77
CA PHE A 359 28.23 17.19 -3.79
C PHE A 359 28.34 18.41 -2.86
N ARG A 360 29.56 18.77 -2.42
CA ARG A 360 29.81 19.98 -1.62
C ARG A 360 29.40 21.26 -2.37
N VAL A 361 29.72 21.35 -3.66
CA VAL A 361 29.31 22.48 -4.51
C VAL A 361 27.79 22.53 -4.68
N SER A 362 27.11 21.38 -4.80
CA SER A 362 25.65 21.32 -4.88
C SER A 362 24.96 21.87 -3.62
N LEU A 363 25.45 21.51 -2.42
CA LEU A 363 24.93 22.03 -1.15
C LEU A 363 25.13 23.55 -1.04
N MET A 364 26.31 24.06 -1.44
CA MET A 364 26.56 25.50 -1.47
C MET A 364 25.65 26.22 -2.47
N HIS A 365 25.40 25.63 -3.63
CA HIS A 365 24.51 26.19 -4.66
C HIS A 365 23.07 26.27 -4.18
N ASP A 366 22.56 25.21 -3.55
CA ASP A 366 21.21 25.16 -3.02
C ASP A 366 20.99 26.17 -1.89
N LEU A 367 21.98 26.32 -0.99
CA LEU A 367 21.99 27.36 0.04
C LEU A 367 21.94 28.76 -0.57
N VAL A 368 22.74 29.03 -1.60
CA VAL A 368 22.72 30.33 -2.29
C VAL A 368 21.41 30.60 -3.00
N LYS A 369 20.79 29.59 -3.66
CA LYS A 369 19.46 29.74 -4.26
C LYS A 369 18.40 30.08 -3.22
N GLY A 370 18.40 29.38 -2.08
CA GLY A 370 17.46 29.63 -0.98
C GLY A 370 17.61 31.04 -0.42
N MET A 371 18.84 31.50 -0.17
CA MET A 371 19.10 32.85 0.34
C MET A 371 18.84 33.95 -0.68
N ALA A 372 19.16 33.75 -1.96
CA ALA A 372 18.82 34.69 -3.02
C ALA A 372 17.30 34.89 -3.12
N TYR A 373 16.51 33.81 -2.96
CA TYR A 373 15.06 33.89 -2.90
C TYR A 373 14.60 34.65 -1.65
N LEU A 374 15.09 34.29 -0.44
CA LEU A 374 14.70 34.98 0.79
C LEU A 374 15.00 36.50 0.76
N HIS A 375 16.17 36.89 0.25
CA HIS A 375 16.55 38.31 0.12
C HIS A 375 15.69 39.07 -0.90
N SER A 376 15.10 38.38 -1.89
CA SER A 376 14.16 38.98 -2.85
C SER A 376 12.75 39.18 -2.28
N THR A 377 12.45 38.56 -1.14
CA THR A 377 11.14 38.66 -0.46
C THR A 377 11.12 39.80 0.55
N ASP A 378 9.93 40.15 1.03
CA ASP A 378 9.74 41.19 2.04
C ASP A 378 10.38 40.88 3.41
N ILE A 379 10.84 39.64 3.64
CA ILE A 379 11.61 39.26 4.85
C ILE A 379 13.02 39.87 4.83
N ARG A 380 13.60 40.08 3.63
CA ARG A 380 14.89 40.75 3.35
C ARG A 380 16.16 40.10 3.92
N SER A 381 16.14 39.50 5.10
CA SER A 381 17.28 38.81 5.71
C SER A 381 16.85 37.65 6.62
N HIS A 382 17.73 36.68 6.80
CA HIS A 382 17.50 35.55 7.70
C HIS A 382 17.89 35.89 9.14
N GLY A 383 19.05 36.53 9.34
CA GLY A 383 19.51 37.04 10.64
C GLY A 383 20.06 36.00 11.62
N ASN A 384 19.89 34.71 11.34
CA ASN A 384 20.40 33.60 12.18
C ASN A 384 20.83 32.39 11.34
N LEU A 385 21.42 32.62 10.17
CA LEU A 385 21.83 31.56 9.27
C LEU A 385 23.01 30.74 9.85
N LYS A 386 22.86 29.41 9.93
CA LYS A 386 23.84 28.44 10.49
C LYS A 386 23.70 27.09 9.79
N SER A 387 24.70 26.22 9.92
CA SER A 387 24.63 24.84 9.42
C SER A 387 23.50 24.03 10.08
N SER A 388 23.16 24.29 11.34
CA SER A 388 22.00 23.68 12.02
C SER A 388 20.64 24.17 11.50
N ASN A 389 20.59 25.36 10.88
CA ASN A 389 19.37 25.92 10.27
C ASN A 389 19.26 25.62 8.76
N CYS A 390 20.14 24.77 8.25
CA CYS A 390 20.06 24.22 6.90
C CYS A 390 19.63 22.76 7.03
N LEU A 391 18.44 22.41 6.54
CA LEU A 391 17.92 21.05 6.60
C LEU A 391 18.13 20.35 5.25
N VAL A 392 18.24 19.03 5.27
CA VAL A 392 18.48 18.23 4.06
C VAL A 392 17.36 17.22 3.88
N ASP A 393 16.79 17.18 2.68
CA ASP A 393 15.68 16.29 2.34
C ASP A 393 16.14 14.87 1.96
N SER A 394 15.18 13.99 1.67
CA SER A 394 15.48 12.61 1.26
C SER A 394 16.33 12.53 -0.02
N ARG A 395 16.27 13.55 -0.89
CA ARG A 395 17.03 13.65 -2.15
C ARG A 395 18.33 14.45 -2.03
N PHE A 396 18.77 14.72 -0.80
CA PHE A 396 19.95 15.51 -0.51
C PHE A 396 19.90 16.98 -0.99
N ALA A 397 18.72 17.50 -1.29
CA ALA A 397 18.56 18.94 -1.54
C ALA A 397 18.54 19.70 -0.21
N LEU A 398 19.24 20.82 -0.18
CA LEU A 398 19.32 21.67 1.01
C LEU A 398 18.17 22.69 1.02
N LYS A 399 17.50 22.81 2.17
CA LYS A 399 16.49 23.84 2.43
C LYS A 399 16.82 24.65 3.69
N ILE A 400 16.51 25.93 3.63
CA ILE A 400 16.77 26.86 4.73
C ILE A 400 15.56 26.93 5.65
N THR A 401 15.78 26.73 6.96
CA THR A 401 14.75 26.84 7.98
C THR A 401 15.04 27.99 8.93
N ASP A 402 14.12 28.26 9.85
CA ASP A 402 14.35 29.16 10.97
C ASP A 402 14.58 30.65 10.65
N PHE A 403 14.07 31.10 9.50
CA PHE A 403 13.96 32.50 9.12
C PHE A 403 12.63 33.13 9.60
N GLY A 404 12.64 34.43 9.88
CA GLY A 404 11.45 35.17 10.34
C GLY A 404 10.89 34.70 11.69
N LEU A 405 9.70 35.20 12.05
CA LEU A 405 9.05 35.05 13.37
C LEU A 405 9.96 35.45 14.53
N HIS A 406 10.74 36.52 14.35
CA HIS A 406 11.73 36.96 15.34
C HIS A 406 11.05 37.27 16.68
N SER A 407 9.87 37.90 16.64
CA SER A 407 9.04 38.20 17.82
C SER A 407 8.64 36.96 18.63
N LEU A 408 8.45 35.79 17.99
CA LEU A 408 8.12 34.54 18.67
C LEU A 408 9.36 33.80 19.19
N ARG A 409 10.50 33.99 18.52
CA ARG A 409 11.76 33.27 18.78
C ARG A 409 12.66 33.99 19.80
N CYS A 410 12.52 35.31 19.96
CA CYS A 410 13.35 36.15 20.83
C CYS A 410 13.15 35.91 22.35
N GLY A 411 12.43 34.86 22.76
CA GLY A 411 12.20 34.53 24.18
C GLY A 411 13.30 33.70 24.85
N ASP A 412 14.21 33.09 24.07
CA ASP A 412 15.23 32.16 24.58
C ASP A 412 16.57 32.83 24.96
N GLU A 413 16.77 34.13 24.68
CA GLU A 413 18.11 34.74 24.78
C GLU A 413 18.47 35.26 26.18
N ASP A 414 17.49 35.58 27.03
CA ASP A 414 17.74 36.26 28.31
C ASP A 414 18.11 35.30 29.46
N GLU A 415 17.77 34.01 29.38
CA GLU A 415 17.98 33.06 30.50
C GLU A 415 19.39 32.45 30.56
N GLN A 416 20.25 32.63 29.54
CA GLN A 416 21.58 31.99 29.46
C GLN A 416 22.68 32.90 28.94
N MET A 417 22.65 34.19 29.30
CA MET A 417 23.78 35.11 29.07
C MET A 417 25.07 34.48 29.62
N ASP A 418 26.09 34.33 28.76
CA ASP A 418 27.44 33.80 29.05
C ASP A 418 27.63 32.27 29.10
N SER A 419 26.64 31.46 28.65
CA SER A 419 26.85 30.00 28.51
C SER A 419 27.71 29.62 27.29
N TYR A 420 28.38 28.46 27.34
CA TYR A 420 29.12 27.92 26.17
C TYR A 420 28.24 27.80 24.92
N VAL A 421 26.98 27.39 25.10
CA VAL A 421 25.99 27.23 24.01
C VAL A 421 25.64 28.57 23.38
N PHE A 422 25.52 29.63 24.18
CA PHE A 422 25.28 30.99 23.72
C PHE A 422 26.41 31.47 22.80
N TRP A 423 27.67 31.37 23.23
CA TRP A 423 28.82 31.80 22.44
C TRP A 423 29.03 30.95 21.19
N LYS A 424 28.81 29.63 21.27
CA LYS A 424 28.85 28.73 20.11
C LYS A 424 27.85 29.16 19.04
N ARG A 425 26.64 29.58 19.42
CA ARG A 425 25.62 30.08 18.49
C ARG A 425 26.03 31.38 17.78
N LYS A 426 26.97 32.17 18.31
CA LYS A 426 27.41 33.44 17.72
C LYS A 426 28.57 33.29 16.72
N LEU A 427 29.12 32.09 16.53
CA LEU A 427 30.27 31.86 15.62
C LEU A 427 30.00 32.21 14.14
N TRP A 428 28.75 32.11 13.69
CA TRP A 428 28.33 32.51 12.33
C TRP A 428 27.93 33.98 12.23
N THR A 429 27.89 34.72 13.35
CA THR A 429 27.49 36.12 13.37
C THR A 429 28.62 37.01 12.85
N SER A 430 28.28 38.00 12.03
CA SER A 430 29.25 38.88 11.41
C SER A 430 29.88 39.87 12.41
N PRO A 431 31.13 40.33 12.17
CA PRO A 431 31.85 41.22 13.08
C PRO A 431 31.08 42.52 13.39
N GLU A 432 30.43 43.11 12.39
CA GLU A 432 29.66 44.34 12.55
C GLU A 432 28.44 44.16 13.46
N LEU A 433 27.75 43.02 13.36
CA LEU A 433 26.61 42.70 14.23
C LEU A 433 27.06 42.38 15.67
N LEU A 434 28.24 41.76 15.84
CA LEU A 434 28.83 41.49 17.16
C LEU A 434 29.30 42.76 17.89
N ARG A 435 29.60 43.84 17.14
CA ARG A 435 29.99 45.15 17.70
C ARG A 435 28.80 46.01 18.10
N MET A 436 27.65 45.80 17.46
CA MET A 436 26.44 46.54 17.79
C MET A 436 25.95 46.17 19.19
N PRO A 437 25.66 47.14 20.06
CA PRO A 437 25.14 46.86 21.40
C PRO A 437 23.75 46.22 21.34
N ASN A 438 22.90 46.66 20.41
CA ASN A 438 21.58 46.12 20.15
C ASN A 438 21.46 45.80 18.64
N PRO A 439 21.91 44.62 18.18
CA PRO A 439 21.75 44.24 16.79
C PRO A 439 20.26 44.05 16.44
N PRO A 440 19.84 44.38 15.21
CA PRO A 440 18.47 44.11 14.78
C PRO A 440 18.20 42.59 14.82
N PRO A 441 17.04 42.14 15.35
CA PRO A 441 16.75 40.72 15.50
C PRO A 441 16.57 39.99 14.17
N GLU A 442 16.19 40.73 13.12
CA GLU A 442 16.13 40.30 11.71
C GLU A 442 17.49 40.23 11.02
N GLY A 443 18.55 40.70 11.69
CA GLY A 443 19.92 40.76 11.18
C GLY A 443 20.07 41.72 10.00
N THR A 444 21.06 41.46 9.14
CA THR A 444 21.27 42.24 7.91
C THR A 444 21.57 41.31 6.74
N PRO A 445 21.21 41.69 5.49
CA PRO A 445 21.54 40.90 4.31
C PRO A 445 23.04 40.62 4.16
N LYS A 446 23.90 41.58 4.55
CA LYS A 446 25.36 41.42 4.50
C LYS A 446 25.92 40.57 5.64
N GLY A 447 25.21 40.50 6.77
CA GLY A 447 25.49 39.55 7.85
C GLY A 447 25.23 38.11 7.42
N ASP A 448 24.15 37.87 6.67
CA ASP A 448 23.85 36.54 6.11
C ASP A 448 24.94 36.05 5.13
N VAL A 449 25.51 36.96 4.33
CA VAL A 449 26.62 36.63 3.42
C VAL A 449 27.87 36.19 4.18
N TYR A 450 28.16 36.81 5.32
CA TYR A 450 29.24 36.37 6.20
C TYR A 450 28.94 34.98 6.79
N ALA A 451 27.71 34.76 7.27
CA ALA A 451 27.29 33.45 7.79
C ALA A 451 27.41 32.34 6.74
N PHE A 452 27.04 32.63 5.48
CA PHE A 452 27.27 31.74 4.35
C PHE A 452 28.74 31.38 4.16
N ALA A 453 29.67 32.34 4.31
CA ALA A 453 31.10 32.07 4.19
C ALA A 453 31.60 31.06 5.25
N ILE A 454 31.09 31.17 6.49
CA ILE A 454 31.42 30.24 7.58
C ILE A 454 30.84 28.85 7.29
N ILE A 455 29.61 28.75 6.77
CA ILE A 455 29.02 27.45 6.38
C ILE A 455 29.77 26.84 5.19
N ALA A 456 30.14 27.63 4.18
CA ALA A 456 30.92 27.18 3.05
C ALA A 456 32.30 26.66 3.49
N HIS A 457 32.94 27.35 4.44
CA HIS A 457 34.16 26.87 5.09
C HIS A 457 33.96 25.53 5.80
N GLU A 458 32.86 25.37 6.54
CA GLU A 458 32.48 24.14 7.23
C GLU A 458 32.31 22.96 6.24
N ILE A 459 31.64 23.20 5.11
CA ILE A 459 31.45 22.21 4.03
C ILE A 459 32.79 21.80 3.41
N VAL A 460 33.71 22.74 3.20
CA VAL A 460 35.02 22.48 2.56
C VAL A 460 35.96 21.72 3.51
N ILE A 461 36.12 22.19 4.74
CA ILE A 461 37.14 21.68 5.68
C ILE A 461 36.64 20.48 6.49
N ARG A 462 35.36 20.45 6.84
CA ARG A 462 34.71 19.35 7.57
C ARG A 462 35.42 18.94 8.87
N LYS A 463 35.99 19.91 9.59
CA LYS A 463 36.63 19.75 10.91
C LYS A 463 35.93 20.59 11.98
N GLY A 464 34.62 20.79 11.81
CA GLY A 464 33.79 21.63 12.67
C GLY A 464 33.83 23.12 12.31
N VAL A 465 33.03 23.88 13.05
CA VAL A 465 32.77 25.31 12.83
C VAL A 465 33.99 26.14 13.23
N PHE A 466 34.39 27.09 12.38
CA PHE A 466 35.49 28.03 12.65
C PHE A 466 36.82 27.33 13.00
N TYR A 467 37.23 26.33 12.21
CA TYR A 467 38.49 25.59 12.39
C TYR A 467 39.74 26.49 12.23
N LEU A 468 40.73 26.34 13.13
CA LEU A 468 41.92 27.22 13.26
C LEU A 468 43.27 26.48 13.17
N ALA A 469 43.34 25.29 12.57
CA ALA A 469 44.58 24.55 12.32
C ALA A 469 45.57 24.49 13.50
N GLY A 470 45.15 23.83 14.59
CA GLY A 470 46.01 23.54 15.76
C GLY A 470 45.82 24.47 16.97
N LEU A 471 45.05 25.55 16.84
CA LEU A 471 44.63 26.40 17.96
C LEU A 471 43.27 25.96 18.51
N GLN A 472 43.22 25.59 19.79
CA GLN A 472 41.97 25.30 20.52
C GLN A 472 41.57 26.54 21.31
N LEU A 473 40.67 27.34 20.76
CA LEU A 473 40.09 28.50 21.45
C LEU A 473 38.65 28.19 21.85
N THR A 474 38.22 28.76 22.96
CA THR A 474 36.82 28.70 23.37
C THR A 474 35.95 29.56 22.44
N PRO A 475 34.66 29.23 22.25
CA PRO A 475 33.77 30.04 21.40
C PRO A 475 33.72 31.51 21.78
N LYS A 476 33.87 31.83 23.08
CA LYS A 476 33.91 33.21 23.59
C LYS A 476 35.15 33.95 23.10
N GLU A 477 36.33 33.35 23.24
CA GLU A 477 37.60 33.92 22.76
C GLU A 477 37.60 34.11 21.24
N ILE A 478 37.01 33.17 20.49
CA ILE A 478 36.85 33.30 19.04
C ILE A 478 36.00 34.53 18.71
N VAL A 479 34.84 34.67 19.35
CA VAL A 479 33.91 35.79 19.11
C VAL A 479 34.56 37.13 19.50
N ASP A 480 35.29 37.19 20.61
CA ASP A 480 36.03 38.39 21.03
C ASP A 480 37.14 38.76 20.03
N ASN A 481 37.87 37.78 19.51
CA ASN A 481 38.90 38.02 18.48
C ASN A 481 38.30 38.47 17.14
N VAL A 482 37.13 37.95 16.76
CA VAL A 482 36.39 38.42 15.58
C VAL A 482 35.85 39.83 15.79
N LYS A 483 35.42 40.16 17.01
CA LYS A 483 34.90 41.48 17.39
C LYS A 483 35.99 42.55 17.34
N ASN A 484 37.22 42.23 17.73
CA ASN A 484 38.35 43.16 17.71
C ASN A 484 38.79 43.46 16.26
N SER A 485 38.52 44.65 15.74
CA SER A 485 39.03 45.09 14.42
C SER A 485 40.56 45.26 14.46
N GLN A 486 41.29 44.22 14.11
CA GLN A 486 42.74 44.27 13.87
C GLN A 486 43.04 44.51 12.39
N LYS A 487 44.25 44.99 12.07
CA LYS A 487 44.72 45.20 10.68
C LYS A 487 44.65 43.93 9.84
N ASN A 488 44.82 42.77 10.47
CA ASN A 488 44.52 41.47 9.89
C ASN A 488 43.29 40.90 10.62
N PRO A 489 42.12 40.80 9.97
CA PRO A 489 40.91 40.33 10.62
C PRO A 489 41.01 38.85 10.97
N PHE A 490 40.56 38.47 12.17
CA PHE A 490 40.58 37.08 12.62
C PHE A 490 39.54 36.26 11.84
N ARG A 491 40.00 35.22 11.12
CA ARG A 491 39.17 34.39 10.23
C ARG A 491 39.54 32.92 10.33
N PRO A 492 38.63 31.99 9.96
CA PRO A 492 38.92 30.57 9.94
C PRO A 492 40.08 30.21 9.01
N HIS A 493 40.78 29.13 9.32
CA HIS A 493 41.89 28.65 8.51
C HIS A 493 41.37 27.98 7.23
N LEU A 494 41.86 28.43 6.07
CA LEU A 494 41.65 27.82 4.76
C LEU A 494 42.99 27.42 4.16
N GLU A 495 43.20 26.11 4.00
CA GLU A 495 44.35 25.57 3.28
C GLU A 495 44.24 25.89 1.79
N LYS A 496 45.36 26.24 1.14
CA LYS A 496 45.37 26.60 -0.29
C LYS A 496 45.05 25.42 -1.22
N ASP A 497 45.32 24.20 -0.77
CA ASP A 497 45.12 22.97 -1.57
C ASP A 497 43.80 22.25 -1.24
N ALA A 498 42.97 22.80 -0.35
CA ALA A 498 41.74 22.12 0.10
C ALA A 498 40.63 22.12 -0.96
N CYS A 499 40.62 23.08 -1.89
CA CYS A 499 39.62 23.19 -2.95
C CYS A 499 40.05 24.13 -4.09
N ASP A 500 39.22 24.21 -5.14
CA ASP A 500 39.41 25.12 -6.27
C ASP A 500 39.64 26.56 -5.82
N GLU A 501 40.64 27.24 -6.40
CA GLU A 501 41.03 28.60 -6.03
C GLU A 501 39.86 29.61 -6.13
N GLU A 502 38.95 29.41 -7.09
CA GLU A 502 37.75 30.23 -7.25
C GLU A 502 36.78 30.12 -6.04
N VAL A 503 36.65 28.94 -5.42
CA VAL A 503 35.82 28.76 -4.21
C VAL A 503 36.47 29.41 -3.00
N ILE A 504 37.79 29.26 -2.84
CA ILE A 504 38.56 29.93 -1.79
C ILE A 504 38.42 31.46 -1.92
N HIS A 505 38.52 31.99 -3.13
CA HIS A 505 38.35 33.41 -3.41
C HIS A 505 36.95 33.89 -3.05
N MET A 506 35.91 33.12 -3.42
CA MET A 506 34.52 33.42 -3.07
C MET A 506 34.33 33.48 -1.54
N ILE A 507 34.76 32.46 -0.80
CA ILE A 507 34.65 32.43 0.68
C ILE A 507 35.36 33.65 1.28
N LYS A 508 36.57 33.95 0.80
CA LYS A 508 37.35 35.11 1.28
C LYS A 508 36.65 36.43 1.06
N LYS A 509 35.98 36.60 -0.08
CA LYS A 509 35.23 37.82 -0.40
C LYS A 509 33.97 37.95 0.46
N CYS A 510 33.28 36.84 0.74
CA CYS A 510 32.06 36.82 1.54
C CYS A 510 32.28 37.18 3.02
N TRP A 511 33.45 36.90 3.60
CA TRP A 511 33.75 37.24 5.00
C TRP A 511 34.65 38.46 5.17
N THR A 512 34.73 39.34 4.17
CA THR A 512 35.51 40.59 4.26
C THR A 512 35.04 41.44 5.44
N GLU A 513 35.96 42.16 6.07
CA GLU A 513 35.68 43.01 7.24
C GLU A 513 34.65 44.10 6.93
N ASP A 514 34.78 44.77 5.78
CA ASP A 514 33.80 45.73 5.30
C ASP A 514 32.56 45.02 4.71
N PRO A 515 31.34 45.27 5.22
CA PRO A 515 30.11 44.70 4.69
C PRO A 515 29.79 45.11 3.24
N THR A 516 30.28 46.26 2.77
CA THR A 516 29.97 46.79 1.43
C THR A 516 30.71 46.04 0.32
N GLU A 517 31.92 45.56 0.61
CA GLU A 517 32.76 44.75 -0.29
C GLU A 517 32.23 43.31 -0.49
N ARG A 518 31.35 42.85 0.41
CA ARG A 518 30.77 41.50 0.32
C ARG A 518 29.78 41.43 -0.86
N PRO A 519 29.83 40.38 -1.69
CA PRO A 519 28.88 40.19 -2.79
C PRO A 519 27.45 40.00 -2.25
N ASP A 520 26.44 40.19 -3.09
CA ASP A 520 25.08 39.77 -2.80
C ASP A 520 24.84 38.30 -3.22
N PHE A 521 23.75 37.69 -2.76
CA PHE A 521 23.45 36.29 -3.11
C PHE A 521 23.15 36.10 -4.59
N GLN A 522 22.74 37.14 -5.32
CA GLN A 522 22.53 37.07 -6.76
C GLN A 522 23.87 36.97 -7.53
N ALA A 523 24.88 37.74 -7.12
CA ALA A 523 26.24 37.59 -7.62
C ALA A 523 26.82 36.23 -7.22
N LEU A 524 26.63 35.77 -5.99
CA LEU A 524 27.09 34.44 -5.55
C LEU A 524 26.46 33.31 -6.38
N LYS A 525 25.17 33.43 -6.72
CA LYS A 525 24.48 32.47 -7.59
C LYS A 525 25.15 32.38 -8.96
N SER A 526 25.59 33.51 -9.52
CA SER A 526 26.30 33.53 -10.80
C SER A 526 27.72 32.91 -10.70
N ILE A 527 28.43 33.16 -9.59
CA ILE A 527 29.77 32.61 -9.34
C ILE A 527 29.69 31.08 -9.20
N ILE A 528 28.79 30.56 -8.37
CA ILE A 528 28.63 29.10 -8.18
C ILE A 528 28.10 28.42 -9.44
N ARG A 529 27.22 29.06 -10.21
CA ARG A 529 26.78 28.50 -11.49
C ARG A 529 27.92 28.39 -12.50
N ARG A 530 28.87 29.32 -12.51
CA ARG A 530 30.06 29.25 -13.36
C ARG A 530 30.98 28.10 -12.92
N LEU A 531 31.14 27.90 -11.61
CA LEU A 531 31.87 26.76 -11.05
C LEU A 531 31.24 25.40 -11.41
N ASN A 532 29.94 25.37 -11.65
CA ASN A 532 29.20 24.15 -11.98
C ASN A 532 28.96 23.95 -13.50
N LYS A 533 29.55 24.78 -14.36
CA LYS A 533 29.23 24.87 -15.79
C LYS A 533 29.69 23.65 -16.61
N ASP A 534 30.67 22.90 -16.12
CA ASP A 534 31.11 21.63 -16.71
C ASP A 534 30.19 20.45 -16.34
N ASN A 535 29.18 20.67 -15.51
CA ASN A 535 28.37 19.63 -14.86
C ASN A 535 26.84 19.85 -14.97
N ASP A 536 26.37 20.77 -15.81
CA ASP A 536 24.93 21.12 -15.97
C ASP A 536 24.11 20.07 -16.75
N SER A 537 24.72 18.92 -17.10
CA SER A 537 24.05 17.82 -17.82
C SER A 537 23.97 16.57 -16.94
N GLY A 538 22.78 16.24 -16.42
CA GLY A 538 22.25 14.90 -16.05
C GLY A 538 23.08 13.93 -15.19
N ASN A 539 24.35 13.74 -15.51
CA ASN A 539 25.24 12.69 -15.04
C ASN A 539 25.51 12.66 -13.53
N ILE A 540 25.37 13.76 -12.77
CA ILE A 540 25.67 13.73 -11.33
C ILE A 540 24.50 13.13 -10.54
N LEU A 541 23.28 13.55 -10.86
CA LEU A 541 22.09 12.98 -10.25
C LEU A 541 21.92 11.54 -10.72
N ASP A 542 22.24 11.22 -11.97
CA ASP A 542 22.21 9.86 -12.52
C ASP A 542 23.29 8.95 -11.89
N ASN A 543 24.47 9.46 -11.54
CA ASN A 543 25.51 8.65 -10.87
C ASN A 543 25.21 8.47 -9.37
N LEU A 544 24.58 9.45 -8.72
CA LEU A 544 24.03 9.30 -7.36
C LEU A 544 22.81 8.37 -7.35
N LEU A 545 21.89 8.51 -8.32
CA LEU A 545 20.76 7.61 -8.53
C LEU A 545 21.25 6.20 -8.83
N SER A 546 22.23 6.02 -9.71
CA SER A 546 22.81 4.71 -10.03
C SER A 546 23.46 4.07 -8.80
N ARG A 547 24.18 4.82 -7.97
CA ARG A 547 24.71 4.29 -6.70
C ARG A 547 23.59 3.97 -5.71
N MET A 548 22.55 4.80 -5.62
CA MET A 548 21.40 4.55 -4.75
C MET A 548 20.53 3.38 -5.23
N GLU A 549 20.37 3.20 -6.53
CA GLU A 549 19.74 2.05 -7.19
C GLU A 549 20.56 0.79 -6.92
N GLN A 550 21.88 0.87 -7.02
CA GLN A 550 22.75 -0.26 -6.67
C GLN A 550 22.62 -0.63 -5.18
N TYR A 551 22.52 0.35 -4.29
CA TYR A 551 22.23 0.09 -2.87
C TYR A 551 20.81 -0.46 -2.67
N ALA A 552 19.81 0.06 -3.37
CA ALA A 552 18.42 -0.41 -3.31
C ALA A 552 18.31 -1.86 -3.81
N ASN A 553 18.94 -2.18 -4.93
CA ASN A 553 18.99 -3.53 -5.50
C ASN A 553 19.75 -4.50 -4.59
N ASN A 554 20.86 -4.07 -3.96
CA ASN A 554 21.57 -4.90 -2.98
C ASN A 554 20.72 -5.14 -1.72
N LEU A 555 19.96 -4.13 -1.28
CA LEU A 555 19.02 -4.26 -0.17
C LEU A 555 17.84 -5.14 -0.54
N GLU A 556 17.31 -5.03 -1.76
CA GLU A 556 16.24 -5.87 -2.27
C GLU A 556 16.69 -7.33 -2.36
N ALA A 557 17.91 -7.58 -2.86
CA ALA A 557 18.52 -8.91 -2.85
C ALA A 557 18.70 -9.45 -1.41
N LEU A 558 19.14 -8.62 -0.47
CA LEU A 558 19.28 -9.03 0.93
C LEU A 558 17.92 -9.27 1.61
N VAL A 559 16.90 -8.48 1.27
CA VAL A 559 15.52 -8.67 1.74
C VAL A 559 14.95 -9.95 1.14
N GLU A 560 15.19 -10.22 -0.14
CA GLU A 560 14.79 -11.45 -0.83
C GLU A 560 15.46 -12.68 -0.20
N GLU A 561 16.77 -12.62 0.06
CA GLU A 561 17.51 -13.66 0.78
C GLU A 561 16.93 -13.91 2.17
N ARG A 562 16.74 -12.86 2.99
CA ARG A 562 16.16 -13.00 4.32
C ARG A 562 14.70 -13.45 4.30
N THR A 563 13.92 -13.05 3.31
CA THR A 563 12.54 -13.53 3.17
C THR A 563 12.50 -14.98 2.73
N ALA A 564 13.44 -15.44 1.89
CA ALA A 564 13.60 -16.85 1.57
C ALA A 564 13.97 -17.69 2.80
N ASP A 565 14.95 -17.24 3.59
CA ASP A 565 15.33 -17.89 4.85
C ASP A 565 14.15 -17.97 5.83
N TYR A 566 13.42 -16.87 5.99
CA TYR A 566 12.23 -16.81 6.84
C TYR A 566 11.13 -17.76 6.35
N LEU A 567 10.90 -17.85 5.04
CA LEU A 567 9.92 -18.78 4.47
C LEU A 567 10.34 -20.24 4.69
N GLU A 568 11.64 -20.55 4.61
CA GLU A 568 12.13 -21.89 4.89
C GLU A 568 12.01 -22.26 6.37
N GLU A 569 12.37 -21.35 7.28
CA GLU A 569 12.18 -21.53 8.73
C GLU A 569 10.70 -21.68 9.08
N LYS A 570 9.84 -20.85 8.49
CA LYS A 570 8.38 -20.93 8.65
C LYS A 570 7.86 -22.30 8.21
N ARG A 571 8.28 -22.79 7.04
CA ARG A 571 7.88 -24.13 6.55
C ARG A 571 8.30 -25.22 7.52
N LYS A 572 9.55 -25.20 8.00
CA LYS A 572 10.04 -26.16 9.01
C LYS A 572 9.22 -26.13 10.30
N ALA A 573 8.83 -24.94 10.76
CA ALA A 573 7.98 -24.77 11.93
C ALA A 573 6.54 -25.27 11.71
N GLU A 574 5.96 -25.01 10.54
CA GLU A 574 4.62 -25.50 10.16
C GLU A 574 4.60 -27.03 10.03
N ASP A 575 5.61 -27.63 9.40
CA ASP A 575 5.73 -29.09 9.27
C ASP A 575 5.81 -29.77 10.64
N LEU A 576 6.59 -29.21 11.57
CA LEU A 576 6.67 -29.71 12.95
C LEU A 576 5.32 -29.57 13.67
N LEU A 577 4.59 -28.48 13.43
CA LEU A 577 3.27 -28.28 14.03
C LEU A 577 2.24 -29.29 13.49
N TYR A 578 2.28 -29.60 12.19
CA TYR A 578 1.43 -30.62 11.56
C TYR A 578 1.75 -32.05 12.01
N GLN A 579 2.96 -32.31 12.51
CA GLN A 579 3.31 -33.59 13.15
C GLN A 579 2.74 -33.72 14.56
N LEU A 580 2.51 -32.60 15.27
CA LEU A 580 2.02 -32.58 16.65
C LEU A 580 0.49 -32.46 16.75
N LEU A 581 -0.14 -31.80 15.79
CA LEU A 581 -1.57 -31.48 15.82
C LEU A 581 -2.22 -31.75 14.46
N PRO A 582 -3.54 -32.03 14.42
CA PRO A 582 -4.23 -32.19 13.15
C PRO A 582 -4.17 -30.91 12.32
N LYS A 583 -4.06 -31.05 10.99
CA LYS A 583 -3.89 -29.91 10.05
C LYS A 583 -4.95 -28.82 10.20
N SER A 584 -6.22 -29.20 10.43
CA SER A 584 -7.33 -28.25 10.63
C SER A 584 -7.13 -27.38 11.88
N VAL A 585 -6.66 -27.98 12.97
CA VAL A 585 -6.41 -27.33 14.26
C VAL A 585 -5.13 -26.51 14.23
N ALA A 586 -4.06 -27.06 13.65
CA ALA A 586 -2.79 -26.36 13.45
C ALA A 586 -2.99 -25.08 12.61
N SER A 587 -3.81 -25.15 11.55
CA SER A 587 -4.13 -23.99 10.70
C SER A 587 -4.85 -22.87 11.47
N GLN A 588 -5.76 -23.22 12.38
CA GLN A 588 -6.44 -22.22 13.24
C GLN A 588 -5.45 -21.56 14.22
N LEU A 589 -4.55 -22.34 14.82
CA LEU A 589 -3.50 -21.82 15.70
C LEU A 589 -2.53 -20.89 14.97
N ILE A 590 -2.14 -21.23 13.73
CA ILE A 590 -1.29 -20.37 12.88
C ILE A 590 -1.96 -19.02 12.59
N ARG A 591 -3.30 -19.00 12.43
CA ARG A 591 -4.08 -17.76 12.24
C ARG A 591 -4.27 -16.96 13.53
N GLY A 592 -3.82 -17.46 14.67
CA GLY A 592 -4.02 -16.84 15.97
C GLY A 592 -5.43 -17.01 16.53
N GLU A 593 -6.22 -17.92 15.97
CA GLU A 593 -7.56 -18.24 16.45
C GLU A 593 -7.47 -19.17 17.66
N SER A 594 -8.33 -18.95 18.65
CA SER A 594 -8.46 -19.87 19.79
C SER A 594 -9.21 -21.12 19.35
N VAL A 595 -8.60 -22.30 19.50
CA VAL A 595 -9.26 -23.58 19.20
C VAL A 595 -10.28 -23.88 20.31
N THR A 596 -11.57 -23.76 19.99
CA THR A 596 -12.66 -24.11 20.90
C THR A 596 -12.88 -25.63 20.90
N ALA A 597 -13.25 -26.19 22.04
CA ALA A 597 -13.67 -27.59 22.11
C ALA A 597 -14.95 -27.79 21.27
N GLU A 598 -14.98 -28.84 20.46
CA GLU A 598 -16.10 -29.20 19.59
C GLU A 598 -16.72 -30.53 20.05
N ALA A 599 -18.06 -30.61 19.97
CA ALA A 599 -18.79 -31.85 20.20
C ALA A 599 -19.02 -32.60 18.88
N PHE A 600 -18.81 -33.91 18.93
CA PHE A 600 -19.00 -34.84 17.83
C PHE A 600 -20.06 -35.87 18.23
N ASP A 601 -21.11 -36.00 17.41
CA ASP A 601 -22.28 -36.83 17.73
C ASP A 601 -21.98 -38.34 17.63
N SER A 602 -21.09 -38.72 16.70
CA SER A 602 -20.71 -40.11 16.47
C SER A 602 -19.27 -40.20 15.99
N VAL A 603 -18.44 -40.88 16.77
CA VAL A 603 -17.04 -41.22 16.43
C VAL A 603 -16.78 -42.66 16.83
N THR A 604 -15.88 -43.35 16.14
CA THR A 604 -15.42 -44.69 16.54
C THR A 604 -13.99 -44.60 17.08
N ILE A 605 -13.81 -45.08 18.30
CA ILE A 605 -12.52 -45.10 19.00
C ILE A 605 -11.98 -46.52 19.02
N TYR A 606 -10.71 -46.64 18.66
CA TYR A 606 -9.87 -47.81 18.77
C TYR A 606 -8.95 -47.69 19.98
N PHE A 607 -8.93 -48.73 20.80
CA PHE A 607 -7.90 -48.96 21.81
C PHE A 607 -7.24 -50.31 21.57
N SER A 608 -5.93 -50.35 21.68
CA SER A 608 -5.21 -51.63 21.79
C SER A 608 -4.20 -51.64 22.91
N ASP A 609 -3.99 -52.82 23.46
CA ASP A 609 -3.05 -53.12 24.53
C ASP A 609 -2.18 -54.33 24.18
N ILE A 610 -0.96 -54.37 24.72
CA ILE A 610 -0.02 -55.48 24.52
C ILE A 610 -0.17 -56.46 25.68
N VAL A 611 -0.68 -57.65 25.38
CA VAL A 611 -0.92 -58.68 26.41
C VAL A 611 0.41 -59.15 27.00
N GLY A 612 0.58 -58.95 28.31
CA GLY A 612 1.79 -59.38 29.04
C GLY A 612 2.93 -58.36 29.02
N PHE A 613 2.69 -57.13 28.55
CA PHE A 613 3.74 -56.10 28.46
C PHE A 613 4.42 -55.80 29.79
N THR A 614 3.67 -55.70 30.90
CA THR A 614 4.27 -55.43 32.21
C THR A 614 5.32 -56.48 32.59
N GLU A 615 5.06 -57.75 32.32
CA GLU A 615 5.99 -58.86 32.57
C GLU A 615 7.20 -58.80 31.60
N MET A 616 6.95 -58.60 30.30
CA MET A 616 8.02 -58.44 29.30
C MET A 616 8.93 -57.24 29.61
N SER A 617 8.36 -56.14 30.10
CA SER A 617 9.10 -54.92 30.46
C SER A 617 9.90 -55.06 31.76
N ALA A 618 9.47 -55.94 32.67
CA ALA A 618 10.18 -56.22 33.92
C ALA A 618 11.44 -57.08 33.69
N GLU A 619 11.43 -57.90 32.65
CA GLU A 619 12.52 -58.80 32.29
C GLU A 619 13.46 -58.26 31.19
N SER A 620 13.13 -57.12 30.58
CA SER A 620 13.91 -56.49 29.51
C SER A 620 14.55 -55.19 30.01
N THR A 621 15.67 -54.78 29.40
CA THR A 621 16.27 -53.49 29.76
C THR A 621 15.40 -52.33 29.28
N PRO A 622 15.41 -51.15 29.95
CA PRO A 622 14.62 -50.01 29.51
C PRO A 622 14.88 -49.59 28.05
N MET A 623 16.11 -49.74 27.56
CA MET A 623 16.45 -49.42 26.17
C MET A 623 15.82 -50.41 25.18
N GLU A 624 15.84 -51.71 25.49
CA GLU A 624 15.19 -52.74 24.66
C GLU A 624 13.67 -52.58 24.61
N VAL A 625 13.05 -52.11 25.70
CA VAL A 625 11.61 -51.78 25.74
C VAL A 625 11.31 -50.57 24.86
N VAL A 626 12.15 -49.54 24.89
CA VAL A 626 12.01 -48.36 24.02
C VAL A 626 12.14 -48.75 22.55
N ASP A 627 13.15 -49.56 22.19
CA ASP A 627 13.34 -50.02 20.81
C ASP A 627 12.15 -50.86 20.32
N LEU A 628 11.61 -51.75 21.16
CA LEU A 628 10.42 -52.54 20.85
C LEU A 628 9.20 -51.66 20.58
N LEU A 629 8.92 -50.69 21.46
CA LEU A 629 7.80 -49.78 21.29
C LEU A 629 7.96 -48.92 20.05
N ASN A 630 9.18 -48.44 19.77
CA ASN A 630 9.46 -47.65 18.58
C ASN A 630 9.27 -48.45 17.29
N ASP A 631 9.79 -49.69 17.22
CA ASP A 631 9.61 -50.59 16.07
C ASP A 631 8.12 -50.93 15.84
N LEU A 632 7.38 -51.21 16.93
CA LEU A 632 5.95 -51.53 16.86
C LEU A 632 5.12 -50.32 16.42
N TYR A 633 5.32 -49.16 17.02
CA TYR A 633 4.56 -47.96 16.70
C TYR A 633 4.94 -47.37 15.33
N THR A 634 6.18 -47.51 14.88
CA THR A 634 6.56 -47.16 13.50
C THR A 634 5.80 -48.05 12.49
N CYS A 635 5.69 -49.34 12.78
CA CYS A 635 4.89 -50.27 11.98
C CYS A 635 3.40 -49.86 11.97
N PHE A 636 2.83 -49.54 13.13
CA PHE A 636 1.43 -49.11 13.22
C PHE A 636 1.18 -47.79 12.50
N ASP A 637 2.07 -46.81 12.69
CA ASP A 637 2.00 -45.49 12.05
C ASP A 637 1.98 -45.63 10.51
N SER A 638 2.80 -46.53 9.94
CA SER A 638 2.78 -46.82 8.49
C SER A 638 1.48 -47.45 7.97
N ILE A 639 0.76 -48.19 8.81
CA ILE A 639 -0.51 -48.83 8.44
C ILE A 639 -1.63 -47.80 8.48
N ILE A 640 -1.69 -46.99 9.54
CA ILE A 640 -2.78 -46.02 9.75
C ILE A 640 -2.78 -44.89 8.71
N GLU A 641 -1.63 -44.56 8.10
CA GLU A 641 -1.54 -43.57 7.01
C GLU A 641 -2.42 -43.94 5.80
N ASN A 642 -2.77 -45.21 5.62
CA ASN A 642 -3.63 -45.68 4.54
C ASN A 642 -5.14 -45.57 4.83
N PHE A 643 -5.52 -45.15 6.04
CA PHE A 643 -6.92 -45.09 6.49
C PHE A 643 -7.28 -43.67 6.96
N ASP A 644 -8.56 -43.32 6.89
CA ASP A 644 -9.06 -42.03 7.39
C ASP A 644 -9.22 -42.06 8.92
N VAL A 645 -8.08 -42.01 9.61
CA VAL A 645 -7.98 -42.12 11.08
C VAL A 645 -6.98 -41.12 11.64
N TYR A 646 -7.16 -40.74 12.90
CA TYR A 646 -6.29 -39.82 13.62
C TYR A 646 -5.71 -40.48 14.89
N LYS A 647 -4.38 -40.38 15.05
CA LYS A 647 -3.66 -40.84 16.24
C LYS A 647 -3.79 -39.80 17.35
N VAL A 648 -4.38 -40.20 18.48
CA VAL A 648 -4.63 -39.28 19.61
C VAL A 648 -3.40 -39.18 20.49
N GLU A 649 -3.13 -40.22 21.28
CA GLU A 649 -2.00 -40.34 22.19
C GLU A 649 -1.68 -41.82 22.42
N THR A 650 -0.46 -42.11 22.87
CA THR A 650 -0.08 -43.41 23.42
C THR A 650 -0.09 -43.32 24.95
N ILE A 651 -0.78 -44.25 25.62
CA ILE A 651 -0.86 -44.29 27.09
C ILE A 651 -0.12 -45.54 27.54
N GLY A 652 1.18 -45.42 27.83
CA GLY A 652 2.03 -46.57 28.12
C GLY A 652 2.20 -47.48 26.89
N ASP A 653 1.78 -48.73 27.04
CA ASP A 653 1.69 -49.77 26.00
C ASP A 653 0.39 -49.73 25.19
N ALA A 654 -0.54 -48.83 25.56
CA ALA A 654 -1.80 -48.68 24.85
C ALA A 654 -1.70 -47.71 23.67
N TYR A 655 -2.26 -48.11 22.52
CA TYR A 655 -2.34 -47.33 21.28
C TYR A 655 -3.78 -46.89 21.02
N MET A 656 -4.00 -45.57 20.94
CA MET A 656 -5.32 -44.97 20.78
C MET A 656 -5.47 -44.26 19.43
N VAL A 657 -6.48 -44.66 18.67
CA VAL A 657 -6.80 -44.11 17.35
C VAL A 657 -8.29 -43.82 17.26
N VAL A 658 -8.69 -42.82 16.48
CA VAL A 658 -10.09 -42.43 16.32
C VAL A 658 -10.38 -42.07 14.87
N SER A 659 -11.62 -42.29 14.44
CA SER A 659 -12.13 -41.80 13.15
C SER A 659 -13.45 -41.06 13.36
N GLY A 660 -13.78 -40.15 12.44
CA GLY A 660 -14.90 -39.21 12.55
C GLY A 660 -14.55 -37.88 13.22
N LEU A 661 -13.28 -37.69 13.59
CA LEU A 661 -12.72 -36.43 14.09
C LEU A 661 -11.24 -36.31 13.69
N PRO A 662 -10.68 -35.09 13.54
CA PRO A 662 -11.36 -33.79 13.67
C PRO A 662 -12.28 -33.46 12.49
N VAL A 663 -12.20 -34.21 11.39
CA VAL A 663 -13.10 -34.08 10.24
C VAL A 663 -14.18 -35.15 10.34
N ARG A 664 -15.45 -34.73 10.27
CA ARG A 664 -16.60 -35.64 10.30
C ARG A 664 -16.70 -36.41 8.98
N ASN A 665 -16.75 -37.75 9.05
CA ASN A 665 -16.85 -38.62 7.87
C ASN A 665 -18.14 -39.47 7.87
N SER A 666 -19.20 -39.00 8.53
CA SER A 666 -20.48 -39.75 8.67
C SER A 666 -20.25 -41.17 9.22
N ASN A 667 -21.03 -42.18 8.83
CA ASN A 667 -20.86 -43.55 9.33
C ASN A 667 -19.57 -44.24 8.88
N LEU A 668 -18.75 -43.61 8.03
CA LEU A 668 -17.50 -44.21 7.54
C LEU A 668 -16.50 -44.43 8.67
N HIS A 669 -16.56 -43.66 9.77
CA HIS A 669 -15.66 -43.80 10.92
C HIS A 669 -15.55 -45.24 11.43
N ALA A 670 -16.66 -45.98 11.51
CA ALA A 670 -16.68 -47.33 12.03
C ALA A 670 -16.01 -48.31 11.06
N ARG A 671 -16.23 -48.12 9.76
CA ARG A 671 -15.66 -48.94 8.69
C ARG A 671 -14.14 -48.79 8.61
N GLU A 672 -13.64 -47.55 8.64
CA GLU A 672 -12.21 -47.27 8.57
C GLU A 672 -11.46 -47.87 9.77
N ILE A 673 -12.02 -47.70 10.99
CA ILE A 673 -11.44 -48.30 12.20
C ILE A 673 -11.50 -49.83 12.16
N ALA A 674 -12.60 -50.44 11.68
CA ALA A 674 -12.72 -51.90 11.59
C ALA A 674 -11.69 -52.50 10.61
N ARG A 675 -11.51 -51.88 9.44
CA ARG A 675 -10.49 -52.30 8.44
C ARG A 675 -9.07 -52.13 8.96
N MET A 676 -8.77 -50.97 9.55
CA MET A 676 -7.50 -50.69 10.20
C MET A 676 -7.20 -51.75 11.29
N SER A 677 -8.19 -52.10 12.10
CA SER A 677 -8.04 -53.11 13.17
C SER A 677 -7.68 -54.50 12.62
N LEU A 678 -8.31 -54.92 11.53
CA LEU A 678 -8.01 -56.18 10.85
C LEU A 678 -6.59 -56.18 10.25
N ALA A 679 -6.18 -55.07 9.63
CA ALA A 679 -4.86 -54.91 9.06
C ALA A 679 -3.74 -54.92 10.12
N LEU A 680 -3.94 -54.18 11.22
CA LEU A 680 -3.02 -54.17 12.37
C LEU A 680 -2.89 -55.57 12.98
N LEU A 681 -4.01 -56.24 13.24
CA LEU A 681 -4.01 -57.59 13.83
C LEU A 681 -3.29 -58.62 12.95
N ASN A 682 -3.42 -58.51 11.62
CA ASN A 682 -2.71 -59.39 10.69
C ASN A 682 -1.21 -59.11 10.65
N THR A 683 -0.79 -57.84 10.70
CA THR A 683 0.63 -57.46 10.67
C THR A 683 1.35 -57.85 11.96
N VAL A 684 0.68 -57.76 13.11
CA VAL A 684 1.23 -58.18 14.41
C VAL A 684 1.58 -59.67 14.44
N LYS A 685 0.85 -60.52 13.69
CA LYS A 685 1.16 -61.97 13.63
C LYS A 685 2.52 -62.27 13.00
N SER A 686 3.01 -61.39 12.14
CA SER A 686 4.32 -61.45 11.48
C SER A 686 5.40 -60.60 12.16
N PHE A 687 5.05 -59.80 13.16
CA PHE A 687 6.00 -58.94 13.88
C PHE A 687 6.87 -59.76 14.83
N THR A 688 8.19 -59.53 14.79
CA THR A 688 9.18 -60.24 15.61
C THR A 688 9.92 -59.27 16.53
N ILE A 689 10.02 -59.61 17.81
CA ILE A 689 10.73 -58.80 18.80
C ILE A 689 12.24 -59.01 18.66
N ARG A 690 13.02 -57.94 18.42
CA ARG A 690 14.47 -58.01 18.17
C ARG A 690 15.26 -58.73 19.26
N HIS A 691 14.98 -58.40 20.52
CA HIS A 691 15.67 -58.98 21.68
C HIS A 691 15.06 -60.35 22.11
N ARG A 692 13.89 -60.74 21.58
CA ARG A 692 13.16 -61.97 21.89
C ARG A 692 12.49 -62.60 20.64
N PRO A 693 13.28 -63.11 19.69
CA PRO A 693 12.76 -63.56 18.39
C PRO A 693 11.82 -64.78 18.46
N HIS A 694 11.79 -65.50 19.58
CA HIS A 694 10.93 -66.68 19.77
C HIS A 694 9.57 -66.36 20.40
N GLU A 695 9.38 -65.15 20.94
CA GLU A 695 8.10 -64.70 21.49
C GLU A 695 7.31 -63.91 20.45
N LYS A 696 6.01 -64.21 20.33
CA LYS A 696 5.10 -63.49 19.45
C LYS A 696 4.29 -62.49 20.24
N LEU A 697 4.28 -61.24 19.77
CA LEU A 697 3.45 -60.19 20.36
C LEU A 697 1.96 -60.53 20.21
N LYS A 698 1.20 -60.39 21.29
CA LYS A 698 -0.25 -60.61 21.29
C LYS A 698 -0.94 -59.28 21.57
N LEU A 699 -1.66 -58.78 20.59
CA LEU A 699 -2.44 -57.56 20.73
C LEU A 699 -3.86 -57.88 21.20
N ARG A 700 -4.42 -57.02 22.05
CA ARG A 700 -5.84 -56.99 22.38
C ARG A 700 -6.44 -55.70 21.82
N ILE A 701 -7.59 -55.78 21.16
CA ILE A 701 -8.21 -54.62 20.51
C ILE A 701 -9.65 -54.45 21.00
N GLY A 702 -10.03 -53.20 21.32
CA GLY A 702 -11.38 -52.79 21.69
C GLY A 702 -11.90 -51.62 20.88
N LEU A 703 -13.14 -51.74 20.38
CA LEU A 703 -13.80 -50.74 19.54
C LEU A 703 -15.13 -50.28 20.15
N HIS A 704 -15.34 -48.97 20.23
CA HIS A 704 -16.63 -48.40 20.64
C HIS A 704 -17.00 -47.17 19.82
N THR A 705 -18.30 -47.02 19.54
CA THR A 705 -18.86 -45.90 18.79
C THR A 705 -19.82 -45.11 19.66
N GLY A 706 -19.67 -43.78 19.69
CA GLY A 706 -20.52 -42.89 20.47
C GLY A 706 -20.10 -41.43 20.39
N PRO A 707 -20.84 -40.51 21.05
CA PRO A 707 -20.53 -39.09 21.06
C PRO A 707 -19.30 -38.77 21.92
N CYS A 708 -18.50 -37.78 21.52
CA CYS A 708 -17.39 -37.27 22.32
C CYS A 708 -17.20 -35.76 22.10
N ALA A 709 -16.50 -35.10 23.02
CA ALA A 709 -15.99 -33.74 22.82
C ALA A 709 -14.48 -33.82 22.57
N ALA A 710 -13.96 -33.04 21.63
CA ALA A 710 -12.52 -32.97 21.36
C ALA A 710 -12.04 -31.51 21.37
N GLY A 711 -10.83 -31.28 21.87
CA GLY A 711 -10.27 -29.92 21.97
C GLY A 711 -8.79 -29.92 22.34
N VAL A 712 -8.13 -28.78 22.16
CA VAL A 712 -6.72 -28.61 22.50
C VAL A 712 -6.56 -28.24 23.97
N VAL A 713 -5.74 -29.01 24.70
CA VAL A 713 -5.45 -28.79 26.11
C VAL A 713 -3.98 -28.43 26.30
N GLY A 714 -3.72 -27.41 27.13
CA GLY A 714 -2.37 -26.97 27.49
C GLY A 714 -1.81 -25.85 26.60
N LEU A 715 -1.10 -24.89 27.21
CA LEU A 715 -0.51 -23.74 26.51
C LEU A 715 0.96 -23.93 26.10
N LYS A 716 1.72 -24.77 26.82
CA LYS A 716 3.15 -25.02 26.54
C LYS A 716 3.38 -26.25 25.66
N MET A 717 2.54 -27.27 25.80
CA MET A 717 2.54 -28.49 25.01
C MET A 717 1.09 -28.78 24.63
N PRO A 718 0.57 -28.17 23.55
CA PRO A 718 -0.82 -28.34 23.14
C PRO A 718 -1.03 -29.78 22.66
N ARG A 719 -2.06 -30.43 23.20
CA ARG A 719 -2.47 -31.78 22.77
C ARG A 719 -3.93 -31.80 22.40
N TYR A 720 -4.28 -32.53 21.34
CA TYR A 720 -5.66 -32.68 20.92
C TYR A 720 -6.30 -33.86 21.66
N CYS A 721 -7.02 -33.55 22.73
CA CYS A 721 -7.56 -34.53 23.66
C CYS A 721 -9.04 -34.80 23.38
N LEU A 722 -9.48 -36.05 23.63
CA LEU A 722 -10.88 -36.45 23.58
C LEU A 722 -11.43 -36.60 25.01
N PHE A 723 -12.67 -36.17 25.20
CA PHE A 723 -13.42 -36.23 26.44
C PHE A 723 -14.78 -36.87 26.21
N GLY A 724 -15.17 -37.76 27.11
CA GLY A 724 -16.51 -38.35 27.12
C GLY A 724 -16.53 -39.82 27.51
N ASP A 725 -17.74 -40.32 27.74
CA ASP A 725 -18.00 -41.70 28.12
C ASP A 725 -17.57 -42.72 27.04
N THR A 726 -17.55 -42.29 25.78
CA THR A 726 -17.14 -43.10 24.63
C THR A 726 -15.69 -43.57 24.76
N VAL A 727 -14.78 -42.72 25.26
CA VAL A 727 -13.36 -43.07 25.48
C VAL A 727 -13.26 -44.16 26.55
N ASN A 728 -13.97 -43.99 27.67
CA ASN A 728 -13.97 -44.95 28.77
C ASN A 728 -14.54 -46.30 28.33
N THR A 729 -15.64 -46.30 27.57
CA THR A 729 -16.26 -47.53 27.09
C THR A 729 -15.37 -48.26 26.08
N ALA A 730 -14.68 -47.53 25.19
CA ALA A 730 -13.70 -48.11 24.27
C ALA A 730 -12.54 -48.81 25.01
N SER A 731 -11.97 -48.17 26.03
CA SER A 731 -10.94 -48.78 26.90
C SER A 731 -11.47 -50.01 27.66
N ARG A 732 -12.78 -50.07 27.98
CA ARG A 732 -13.40 -51.28 28.56
C ARG A 732 -13.57 -52.42 27.55
N MET A 733 -13.86 -52.10 26.29
CA MET A 733 -13.87 -53.10 25.21
C MET A 733 -12.48 -53.69 24.98
N GLU A 734 -11.44 -52.87 25.13
CA GLU A 734 -10.07 -53.36 25.06
C GLU A 734 -9.80 -54.26 26.28
N SER A 735 -9.89 -53.74 27.50
CA SER A 735 -9.47 -54.47 28.70
C SER A 735 -10.26 -55.75 29.01
N THR A 736 -11.50 -55.88 28.52
CA THR A 736 -12.30 -57.12 28.63
C THR A 736 -12.18 -58.04 27.41
N GLY A 737 -11.40 -57.65 26.40
CA GLY A 737 -11.14 -58.41 25.18
C GLY A 737 -10.26 -59.65 25.41
N LEU A 738 -10.16 -60.49 24.38
CA LEU A 738 -9.29 -61.67 24.37
C LEU A 738 -8.04 -61.40 23.51
N PRO A 739 -6.90 -62.04 23.82
CA PRO A 739 -5.70 -61.91 23.00
C PRO A 739 -5.98 -62.28 21.54
N LEU A 740 -5.43 -61.49 20.61
CA LEU A 740 -5.56 -61.64 19.16
C LEU A 740 -7.00 -61.60 18.63
N ARG A 741 -7.93 -60.94 19.35
CA ARG A 741 -9.30 -60.69 18.89
C ARG A 741 -9.66 -59.21 18.97
N ILE A 742 -10.58 -58.80 18.10
CA ILE A 742 -11.14 -57.45 18.04
C ILE A 742 -12.51 -57.46 18.70
N HIS A 743 -12.62 -56.83 19.87
CA HIS A 743 -13.83 -56.76 20.67
C HIS A 743 -14.59 -55.47 20.38
N LEU A 744 -15.90 -55.54 20.16
CA LEU A 744 -16.71 -54.36 19.88
C LEU A 744 -18.05 -54.33 20.63
N SER A 745 -18.49 -53.11 20.91
CA SER A 745 -19.78 -52.83 21.55
C SER A 745 -20.96 -52.97 20.59
N THR A 746 -22.18 -53.11 21.12
CA THR A 746 -23.42 -53.13 20.33
C THR A 746 -23.58 -51.90 19.43
N LYS A 747 -23.23 -50.70 19.91
CA LYS A 747 -23.30 -49.46 19.10
C LYS A 747 -22.40 -49.50 17.86
N THR A 748 -21.19 -50.04 18.00
CA THR A 748 -20.28 -50.20 16.84
C THR A 748 -20.84 -51.21 15.84
N LYS A 749 -21.44 -52.30 16.34
CA LYS A 749 -22.10 -53.31 15.51
C LYS A 749 -23.24 -52.72 14.68
N GLU A 750 -24.09 -51.89 15.28
CA GLU A 750 -25.20 -51.23 14.57
C GLU A 750 -24.72 -50.37 13.38
N VAL A 751 -23.60 -49.66 13.55
CA VAL A 751 -23.01 -48.87 12.46
C VAL A 751 -22.37 -49.77 11.40
N LEU A 752 -21.66 -50.82 11.80
CA LEU A 752 -21.04 -51.76 10.86
C LEU A 752 -22.06 -52.57 10.05
N ASP A 753 -23.19 -52.93 10.66
CA ASP A 753 -24.30 -53.64 10.00
C ASP A 753 -24.86 -52.85 8.82
N SER A 754 -24.80 -51.51 8.86
CA SER A 754 -25.27 -50.66 7.76
C SER A 754 -24.49 -50.86 6.45
N PHE A 755 -23.25 -51.38 6.54
CA PHE A 755 -22.42 -51.66 5.37
C PHE A 755 -22.58 -53.09 4.85
N GLN A 756 -23.05 -54.04 5.68
CA GLN A 756 -23.23 -55.46 5.34
C GLN A 756 -21.96 -56.19 4.84
N THR A 757 -20.76 -55.65 5.05
CA THR A 757 -19.50 -56.25 4.60
C THR A 757 -18.73 -57.00 5.69
N PHE A 758 -19.01 -56.75 6.98
CA PHE A 758 -18.22 -57.27 8.09
C PHE A 758 -18.82 -58.54 8.72
N ILE A 759 -17.95 -59.48 9.09
CA ILE A 759 -18.31 -60.74 9.75
C ILE A 759 -18.19 -60.53 11.26
N LEU A 760 -19.34 -60.52 11.95
CA LEU A 760 -19.46 -60.26 13.38
C LEU A 760 -20.03 -61.49 14.12
N GLU A 761 -19.40 -61.90 15.22
CA GLU A 761 -19.83 -63.02 16.07
C GLU A 761 -20.32 -62.50 17.43
N CYS A 762 -21.50 -62.92 17.89
CA CYS A 762 -22.00 -62.52 19.20
C CYS A 762 -21.22 -63.21 20.32
N ARG A 763 -20.61 -62.42 21.22
CA ARG A 763 -19.90 -62.93 22.40
C ARG A 763 -20.86 -63.30 23.54
N GLY A 764 -21.98 -62.61 23.63
CA GLY A 764 -22.93 -62.67 24.75
C GLY A 764 -22.75 -61.51 25.75
N ASP A 765 -23.44 -61.62 26.88
CA ASP A 765 -23.46 -60.60 27.94
C ASP A 765 -22.22 -60.71 28.83
N ILE A 766 -21.46 -59.62 28.91
CA ILE A 766 -20.30 -59.50 29.80
C ILE A 766 -20.53 -58.39 30.82
N GLU A 767 -19.97 -58.57 32.02
CA GLU A 767 -20.04 -57.55 33.05
C GLU A 767 -18.92 -56.52 32.86
N ILE A 768 -19.30 -55.28 32.59
CA ILE A 768 -18.38 -54.17 32.37
C ILE A 768 -18.43 -53.23 33.57
N LYS A 769 -17.25 -53.00 34.15
CA LYS A 769 -17.08 -52.11 35.31
C LYS A 769 -17.66 -50.72 35.03
N GLY A 770 -18.67 -50.34 35.82
CA GLY A 770 -19.36 -49.04 35.71
C GLY A 770 -20.46 -48.96 34.65
N LYS A 771 -20.71 -50.03 33.89
CA LYS A 771 -21.79 -50.10 32.87
C LYS A 771 -22.80 -51.24 33.11
N GLY A 772 -22.46 -52.21 33.95
CA GLY A 772 -23.30 -53.38 34.20
C GLY A 772 -23.13 -54.44 33.10
N LYS A 773 -24.15 -55.30 32.90
CA LYS A 773 -24.14 -56.30 31.84
C LYS A 773 -24.35 -55.64 30.47
N MET A 774 -23.46 -55.91 29.53
CA MET A 774 -23.52 -55.41 28.16
C MET A 774 -23.28 -56.54 27.17
N THR A 775 -24.14 -56.63 26.15
CA THR A 775 -23.93 -57.53 25.02
C THR A 775 -22.84 -56.99 24.10
N THR A 776 -21.92 -57.86 23.70
CA THR A 776 -20.75 -57.49 22.88
C THR A 776 -20.47 -58.50 21.79
N TYR A 777 -19.61 -58.13 20.82
CA TYR A 777 -19.37 -58.89 19.60
C TYR A 777 -17.88 -58.98 19.29
N TRP A 778 -17.50 -59.99 18.50
CA TRP A 778 -16.17 -60.13 17.91
C TRP A 778 -16.21 -59.76 16.44
N LEU A 779 -15.23 -58.97 15.97
CA LEU A 779 -14.98 -58.78 14.54
C LEU A 779 -14.02 -59.85 14.05
N ILE A 780 -14.47 -60.69 13.11
CA ILE A 780 -13.71 -61.84 12.60
C ILE A 780 -13.04 -61.51 11.26
N GLY A 781 -13.70 -60.74 10.40
CA GLY A 781 -13.18 -60.39 9.08
C GLY A 781 -14.13 -59.52 8.27
N GLU A 782 -13.78 -59.29 7.01
CA GLU A 782 -14.59 -58.59 6.01
C GLU A 782 -14.77 -59.51 4.79
N HIS A 783 -15.96 -59.52 4.19
CA HIS A 783 -16.20 -60.24 2.93
C HIS A 783 -15.52 -59.50 1.76
N ASP A 784 -14.77 -60.24 0.94
CA ASP A 784 -14.23 -59.74 -0.33
C ASP A 784 -15.39 -59.43 -1.29
N THR A 785 -15.89 -58.19 -1.27
CA THR A 785 -16.81 -57.72 -2.31
C THR A 785 -16.00 -57.24 -3.50
N VAL A 786 -15.83 -58.13 -4.49
CA VAL A 786 -15.45 -57.76 -5.86
C VAL A 786 -16.58 -56.93 -6.45
N THR A 787 -16.56 -55.63 -6.21
CA THR A 787 -17.29 -54.63 -7.01
C THR A 787 -16.41 -53.41 -7.16
N LYS A 788 -15.75 -53.34 -8.32
CA LYS A 788 -15.24 -52.08 -8.87
C LYS A 788 -16.42 -51.10 -8.93
N ALA A 789 -16.44 -50.11 -8.04
CA ALA A 789 -17.21 -48.89 -8.27
C ALA A 789 -16.40 -48.01 -9.24
N PRO A 790 -17.06 -47.26 -10.15
CA PRO A 790 -16.37 -46.51 -11.19
C PRO A 790 -15.60 -45.33 -10.59
N ASP A 791 -14.38 -45.11 -11.08
CA ASP A 791 -13.50 -44.00 -10.74
C ASP A 791 -14.19 -42.64 -10.91
N THR A 792 -14.73 -42.08 -9.83
CA THR A 792 -14.90 -40.63 -9.73
C THR A 792 -13.54 -40.01 -9.48
N LYS A 793 -12.92 -39.55 -10.56
CA LYS A 793 -11.75 -38.68 -10.58
C LYS A 793 -11.94 -37.54 -9.57
N LYS A 794 -11.12 -37.51 -8.52
CA LYS A 794 -10.77 -36.26 -7.84
C LYS A 794 -9.77 -35.55 -8.75
N GLU A 795 -10.22 -34.51 -9.44
CA GLU A 795 -9.32 -33.53 -10.06
C GLU A 795 -8.52 -32.86 -8.95
N VAL A 796 -7.26 -33.25 -8.82
CA VAL A 796 -6.24 -32.47 -8.11
C VAL A 796 -5.66 -31.52 -9.13
N ILE A 797 -6.02 -30.24 -8.98
CA ILE A 797 -5.28 -29.13 -9.58
C ILE A 797 -3.97 -29.01 -8.81
N THR A 798 -2.88 -29.52 -9.36
CA THR A 798 -1.54 -29.03 -9.05
C THR A 798 -0.72 -28.86 -10.32
N SER A 799 -0.36 -27.59 -10.51
CA SER A 799 0.63 -27.04 -11.42
C SER A 799 1.86 -27.92 -11.63
N ASN A 800 2.18 -28.17 -12.91
CA ASN A 800 3.43 -28.76 -13.36
C ASN A 800 4.60 -27.80 -13.17
N SER A 801 5.67 -28.29 -12.54
CA SER A 801 7.03 -27.77 -12.72
C SER A 801 7.96 -28.90 -13.17
N LYS A 802 8.46 -28.72 -14.40
CA LYS A 802 9.73 -29.19 -14.99
C LYS A 802 9.90 -30.68 -15.29
N GLU A 803 9.96 -30.97 -16.59
CA GLU A 803 11.02 -31.84 -17.11
C GLU A 803 11.62 -31.22 -18.40
N VAL A 804 12.94 -31.28 -18.45
CA VAL A 804 13.84 -30.75 -19.47
C VAL A 804 13.93 -31.75 -20.62
N ARG A 805 13.90 -31.28 -21.88
CA ARG A 805 14.70 -31.88 -22.96
C ARG A 805 14.96 -30.89 -24.10
N GLU A 806 16.24 -30.78 -24.39
CA GLU A 806 16.88 -30.06 -25.48
C GLU A 806 16.28 -30.40 -26.85
N THR A 807 16.24 -29.43 -27.76
CA THR A 807 16.74 -29.59 -29.14
C THR A 807 16.73 -28.24 -29.88
N ASN A 808 17.93 -27.78 -30.25
CA ASN A 808 18.28 -27.07 -31.49
C ASN A 808 17.31 -26.03 -32.07
N LEU A 809 17.54 -24.74 -31.76
CA LEU A 809 18.01 -23.67 -32.68
C LEU A 809 17.92 -22.30 -31.99
#